data_AF-H0EM88-F1
#
_entry.id   AF-H0EM88-F1
#
_cell.length_a   1.000
_cell.length_b   1.000
_cell.length_c   1.000
_cell.angle_alpha   90.00
_cell.angle_beta   90.00
_cell.angle_gamma   90.00
#
_symmetry.space_group_name_H-M   'P 1'
#
loop_
_entity.id
_entity.type
_entity.pdbx_description
1 polymer ?
#
loop_
_entity_poly.entity_id
_entity_poly.type
_entity_poly.pdbx_seq_one_letter_code
_entity_poly.pdbx_strand_id
1 'polypeptide(L)'
;MVVTKGFKDCLEIGNQSRPRIFDLGIKKPEVLYDCVLEIDERVTLEDYAEDPERNITAVEPGDSKNGLSADLVKGLSSEAVRILRRPNKEIIEEQLQQVYDKGIRSIAVCLMHGYTFPDHEALVGKVAKRIGFSHISLSHELMPMIKLVPRATSACADAYLTPAIKKYIAGFQKGFEGGLGSESVKEESGSKGARCEFMQSDGGLVDVEKFSGLKAILSGPAGGVVGYALTSFDAKSEKPPGVIGFDMGGTSTDVSRFGGRYEHVFETTTAGVTIQSPQLDINTVAAGGGSQLFFKNGLFVVGPESAGAHPGPACYRKGGPATVTDANLVLNRLLPDFFPRIFGKNEDEGLDVDASNKVLQDLTEQVNKETGKSMSVDEVAYGFLTVANETMTRPIRSLTEAKGHDTSKHRLATFGGAGGQHAVAIAESLGIKQILVHRYSSVLSAYGMALADVVDERQEPESKVWDIVEGKNESLRIKIEELKEKSKQALHDQGFGDKAIVYEEYLNMRYRGTESALMIVKPEGKDFAFGDAFVEQHQQEFGFTFPDRDIIVDDVRVRGIGKSFQGLDKSVDVQLKEIKPKDIESGKKEYKRTRVYFGGKREETPIYKLEDLEVGDRAKGPAILVCPMCTTSNAEVFERRYPVILREFSLRAGSGGKGQHRGGNGVVRDIEFRMPETQVSILSERRVYRPYGLAGGEDAECGLNIWRSDKMLNGDGGEIDDVVFEERRINLGGKNTALMKSGERIIICTPGGGGWGRVGDEKELRAKDKDPKHAWKGGSHANREDMALQA
;
A
#
# COMPACT_ATOMS: atom_id res chain seq x y z
N MET A 1 7.23 -4.80 25.79
CA MET A 1 8.45 -4.11 25.36
C MET A 1 9.56 -4.37 26.36
N VAL A 2 10.78 -4.69 25.92
CA VAL A 2 11.95 -4.92 26.77
C VAL A 2 12.98 -3.85 26.47
N VAL A 3 13.42 -3.10 27.49
CA VAL A 3 14.34 -1.96 27.36
C VAL A 3 15.43 -1.99 28.42
N THR A 4 16.47 -1.18 28.21
CA THR A 4 17.49 -0.90 29.21
C THR A 4 16.87 -0.26 30.45
N LYS A 5 17.32 -0.66 31.64
CA LYS A 5 16.90 -0.06 32.91
C LYS A 5 17.15 1.46 32.95
N GLY A 6 16.14 2.19 33.40
CA GLY A 6 16.07 3.65 33.38
C GLY A 6 15.42 4.23 32.12
N PHE A 7 15.04 3.40 31.14
CA PHE A 7 14.46 3.84 29.86
C PHE A 7 13.01 3.33 29.67
N LYS A 8 12.34 2.95 30.76
CA LYS A 8 10.95 2.47 30.75
C LYS A 8 10.00 3.36 29.94
N ASP A 9 10.10 4.67 30.14
CA ASP A 9 9.13 5.63 29.60
C ASP A 9 9.54 6.18 28.22
N CYS A 10 10.57 5.63 27.58
CA CYS A 10 11.15 6.20 26.36
C CYS A 10 10.14 6.34 25.20
N LEU A 11 9.26 5.35 25.03
CA LEU A 11 8.21 5.37 24.00
C LEU A 11 6.98 6.17 24.42
N GLU A 12 6.71 6.30 25.72
CA GLU A 12 5.61 7.14 26.22
C GLU A 12 5.95 8.64 26.09
N ILE A 13 7.23 9.00 26.30
CA ILE A 13 7.75 10.35 26.07
C ILE A 13 7.85 10.64 24.57
N GLY A 14 8.32 9.66 23.78
CA GLY A 14 8.50 9.80 22.34
C GLY A 14 9.51 10.89 21.98
N ASN A 15 9.21 11.67 20.92
CA ASN A 15 10.00 12.82 20.48
C ASN A 15 9.37 14.17 20.86
N GLN A 16 8.32 14.17 21.68
CA GLN A 16 7.53 15.35 22.07
C GLN A 16 6.99 16.19 20.89
N SER A 17 6.92 15.62 19.70
CA SER A 17 6.41 16.34 18.52
C SER A 17 4.94 16.72 18.71
N ARG A 18 4.58 17.91 18.22
CA ARG A 18 3.21 18.43 18.24
C ARG A 18 2.72 18.65 16.81
N PRO A 19 2.18 17.60 16.13
CA PRO A 19 1.69 17.72 14.76
C PRO A 19 0.61 18.79 14.62
N ARG A 20 -0.21 18.98 15.65
CA ARG A 20 -1.21 20.03 15.76
C ARG A 20 -0.77 21.06 16.79
N ILE A 21 0.18 21.90 16.39
CA ILE A 21 0.81 22.87 17.30
C ILE A 21 -0.19 23.85 17.94
N PHE A 22 -1.32 24.11 17.26
CA PHE A 22 -2.38 25.01 17.72
C PHE A 22 -3.46 24.34 18.58
N ASP A 23 -3.44 23.01 18.77
CA ASP A 23 -4.39 22.34 19.66
C ASP A 23 -4.03 22.68 21.13
N LEU A 24 -4.93 23.40 21.81
CA LEU A 24 -4.77 23.79 23.23
C LEU A 24 -4.84 22.59 24.18
N GLY A 25 -5.61 21.57 23.83
CA GLY A 25 -5.68 20.30 24.56
C GLY A 25 -4.69 19.28 23.98
N ILE A 26 -3.49 19.20 24.56
CA ILE A 26 -2.45 18.27 24.09
C ILE A 26 -2.92 16.83 24.31
N LYS A 27 -3.11 16.09 23.22
CA LYS A 27 -3.39 14.65 23.25
C LYS A 27 -2.10 13.90 22.97
N LYS A 28 -1.63 13.14 23.97
CA LYS A 28 -0.51 12.21 23.77
C LYS A 28 -0.97 11.04 22.89
N PRO A 29 -0.17 10.61 21.91
CA PRO A 29 -0.41 9.36 21.18
C PRO A 29 -0.42 8.16 22.14
N GLU A 30 -1.22 7.14 21.85
CA GLU A 30 -1.20 5.88 22.59
C GLU A 30 0.03 5.04 22.17
N VAL A 31 0.46 4.14 23.06
CA VAL A 31 1.59 3.23 22.80
C VAL A 31 1.10 1.86 22.32
N LEU A 32 1.93 1.15 21.56
CA LEU A 32 1.58 -0.16 20.98
C LEU A 32 1.77 -1.36 21.92
N TYR A 33 2.34 -1.17 23.11
CA TYR A 33 2.69 -2.25 24.04
C TYR A 33 1.84 -2.20 25.32
N ASP A 34 1.58 -3.36 25.92
CA ASP A 34 0.85 -3.45 27.20
C ASP A 34 1.72 -3.24 28.43
N CYS A 35 2.97 -3.72 28.40
CA CYS A 35 3.90 -3.56 29.52
C CYS A 35 5.35 -3.40 29.06
N VAL A 36 6.15 -2.78 29.94
CA VAL A 36 7.59 -2.60 29.78
C VAL A 36 8.34 -3.42 30.82
N LEU A 37 9.34 -4.17 30.37
CA LEU A 37 10.31 -4.85 31.22
C LEU A 37 11.67 -4.17 31.06
N GLU A 38 12.31 -3.88 32.18
CA GLU A 38 13.65 -3.29 32.22
C GLU A 38 14.70 -4.34 32.54
N ILE A 39 15.69 -4.46 31.66
CA ILE A 39 16.86 -5.31 31.86
C ILE A 39 17.99 -4.46 32.45
N ASP A 40 18.69 -5.02 33.43
CA ASP A 40 19.76 -4.31 34.15
C ASP A 40 21.11 -4.47 33.42
N GLU A 41 21.19 -3.93 32.20
CA GLU A 41 22.41 -3.84 31.40
C GLU A 41 22.77 -2.39 31.05
N ARG A 42 24.02 -2.14 30.69
CA ARG A 42 24.45 -0.83 30.19
C ARG A 42 25.72 -0.93 29.37
N VAL A 43 25.71 -0.27 28.22
CA VAL A 43 26.89 -0.02 27.39
C VAL A 43 26.94 1.46 27.02
N THR A 44 28.13 1.96 26.71
CA THR A 44 28.36 3.33 26.22
C THR A 44 29.40 3.29 25.10
N LEU A 45 29.38 4.28 24.22
CA LEU A 45 30.52 4.53 23.34
C LEU A 45 31.66 5.12 24.18
N GLU A 46 32.88 4.66 23.94
CA GLU A 46 34.10 5.20 24.56
C GLU A 46 34.51 6.51 23.87
N ASP A 47 34.45 6.48 22.54
CA ASP A 47 34.70 7.64 21.69
C ASP A 47 33.36 8.29 21.30
N TYR A 48 33.38 9.55 20.89
CA TYR A 48 32.20 10.25 20.39
C TYR A 48 32.53 11.06 19.13
N ALA A 49 31.60 11.05 18.16
CA ALA A 49 31.84 11.57 16.80
C ALA A 49 32.16 13.08 16.71
N GLU A 50 31.83 13.84 17.76
CA GLU A 50 32.05 15.29 17.84
C GLU A 50 33.27 15.66 18.71
N ASP A 51 34.18 14.71 18.97
CA ASP A 51 35.42 14.99 19.67
C ASP A 51 36.29 15.97 18.85
N PRO A 52 36.55 17.20 19.35
CA PRO A 52 37.41 18.16 18.66
C PRO A 52 38.85 17.66 18.50
N GLU A 53 39.32 16.78 19.39
CA GLU A 53 40.67 16.20 19.37
C GLU A 53 40.75 14.94 18.49
N ARG A 54 39.60 14.42 18.02
CA ARG A 54 39.49 13.25 17.13
C ARG A 54 40.15 12.00 17.72
N ASN A 55 40.03 11.81 19.03
CA ASN A 55 40.58 10.62 19.67
C ASN A 55 39.81 9.39 19.17
N ILE A 56 40.58 8.36 18.79
CA ILE A 56 40.05 7.04 18.43
C ILE A 56 40.72 6.05 19.36
N THR A 57 39.93 5.43 20.23
CA THR A 57 40.44 4.44 21.17
C THR A 57 40.75 3.14 20.43
N ALA A 58 42.01 2.73 20.45
CA ALA A 58 42.43 1.45 19.87
C ALA A 58 41.89 0.29 20.73
N VAL A 59 41.10 -0.59 20.12
CA VAL A 59 40.63 -1.83 20.74
C VAL A 59 41.33 -3.00 20.05
N GLU A 60 41.91 -3.92 20.81
CA GLU A 60 42.49 -5.13 20.23
C GLU A 60 41.39 -5.97 19.55
N PRO A 61 41.64 -6.54 18.36
CA PRO A 61 40.71 -7.46 17.71
C PRO A 61 40.67 -8.79 18.48
N GLY A 62 39.99 -8.79 19.63
CA GLY A 62 39.81 -9.96 20.46
C GLY A 62 38.70 -10.85 19.91
N ASP A 63 39.03 -12.11 19.64
CA ASP A 63 38.14 -13.20 19.22
C ASP A 63 36.73 -13.05 19.80
N SER A 64 35.77 -12.81 18.91
CA SER A 64 34.33 -12.74 19.18
C SER A 64 33.76 -14.02 19.84
N LYS A 65 34.58 -15.07 19.96
CA LYS A 65 34.25 -16.34 20.63
C LYS A 65 34.60 -16.38 22.12
N ASN A 66 35.49 -15.51 22.61
CA ASN A 66 35.93 -15.46 24.02
C ASN A 66 35.61 -14.13 24.74
N GLY A 67 34.83 -13.23 24.12
CA GLY A 67 34.52 -11.85 24.57
C GLY A 67 33.76 -11.66 25.90
N LEU A 68 33.74 -12.66 26.79
CA LEU A 68 33.05 -12.59 28.08
C LEU A 68 33.86 -11.84 29.17
N SER A 69 35.15 -11.54 28.96
CA SER A 69 36.01 -10.93 30.00
C SER A 69 36.50 -9.50 29.72
N ALA A 70 36.44 -9.00 28.48
CA ALA A 70 36.92 -7.65 28.15
C ALA A 70 35.81 -6.60 28.29
N ASP A 71 36.06 -5.52 29.04
CA ASP A 71 35.10 -4.43 29.26
C ASP A 71 35.11 -3.37 28.17
N LEU A 72 36.08 -3.44 27.24
CA LEU A 72 36.15 -2.60 26.05
C LEU A 72 36.20 -3.50 24.82
N VAL A 73 35.26 -3.30 23.90
CA VAL A 73 35.09 -4.14 22.70
C VAL A 73 34.85 -3.26 21.47
N LYS A 74 35.19 -3.76 20.29
CA LYS A 74 34.89 -3.06 19.04
C LYS A 74 33.46 -3.37 18.60
N GLY A 75 32.62 -2.34 18.49
CA GLY A 75 31.25 -2.45 18.01
C GLY A 75 31.16 -2.63 16.49
N LEU A 76 29.96 -2.98 16.01
CA LEU A 76 29.68 -3.13 14.57
C LEU A 76 29.89 -1.83 13.78
N SER A 77 29.67 -0.67 14.42
CA SER A 77 29.94 0.65 13.84
C SER A 77 31.44 1.01 13.73
N SER A 78 32.32 0.04 14.01
CA SER A 78 33.78 0.23 14.11
C SER A 78 34.26 1.08 15.28
N GLU A 79 33.35 1.56 16.13
CA GLU A 79 33.64 2.37 17.32
C GLU A 79 33.96 1.51 18.53
N ALA A 80 34.72 2.07 19.48
CA ALA A 80 34.98 1.43 20.75
C ALA A 80 33.75 1.52 21.67
N VAL A 81 33.27 0.37 22.15
CA VAL A 81 32.13 0.24 23.06
C VAL A 81 32.63 -0.24 24.42
N ARG A 82 32.30 0.52 25.47
CA ARG A 82 32.55 0.13 26.85
C ARG A 82 31.32 -0.52 27.47
N ILE A 83 31.52 -1.69 28.07
CA ILE A 83 30.50 -2.42 28.81
C ILE A 83 30.51 -1.93 30.26
N LEU A 84 29.50 -1.15 30.65
CA LEU A 84 29.36 -0.64 32.02
C LEU A 84 28.68 -1.64 32.93
N ARG A 85 27.73 -2.41 32.40
CA ARG A 85 26.99 -3.42 33.16
C ARG A 85 26.54 -4.57 32.27
N ARG A 86 26.91 -5.79 32.65
CA ARG A 86 26.51 -7.03 31.97
C ARG A 86 25.15 -7.52 32.49
N PRO A 87 24.24 -7.95 31.60
CA PRO A 87 22.98 -8.55 32.01
C PRO A 87 23.20 -9.90 32.70
N ASN A 88 22.43 -10.18 33.75
CA ASN A 88 22.40 -11.49 34.39
C ASN A 88 21.33 -12.38 33.74
N LYS A 89 21.73 -13.57 33.29
CA LYS A 89 20.86 -14.47 32.53
C LYS A 89 19.71 -15.04 33.37
N GLU A 90 19.99 -15.45 34.60
CA GLU A 90 19.00 -16.04 35.50
C GLU A 90 17.90 -15.02 35.85
N ILE A 91 18.28 -13.77 36.08
CA ILE A 91 17.34 -12.68 36.34
C ILE A 91 16.49 -12.38 35.10
N ILE A 92 17.08 -12.34 33.91
CA ILE A 92 16.33 -12.15 32.65
C ILE A 92 15.30 -13.28 32.47
N GLU A 93 15.70 -14.52 32.75
CA GLU A 93 14.83 -15.69 32.61
C GLU A 93 13.63 -15.61 33.57
N GLU A 94 13.86 -15.27 34.84
CA GLU A 94 12.79 -15.05 35.81
C GLU A 94 11.84 -13.92 35.38
N GLN A 95 12.39 -12.77 34.99
CA GLN A 95 11.62 -11.61 34.56
C GLN A 95 10.78 -11.89 33.30
N LEU A 96 11.36 -12.55 32.30
CA LEU A 96 10.65 -12.92 31.07
C LEU A 96 9.60 -14.00 31.33
N GLN A 97 9.85 -14.94 32.24
CA GLN A 97 8.87 -15.95 32.64
C GLN A 97 7.62 -15.28 33.26
N GLN A 98 7.81 -14.31 34.16
CA GLN A 98 6.69 -13.55 34.73
C GLN A 98 5.85 -12.82 33.67
N VAL A 99 6.49 -12.32 32.60
CA VAL A 99 5.79 -11.69 31.47
C VAL A 99 5.04 -12.73 30.65
N TYR A 100 5.64 -13.90 30.41
CA TYR A 100 5.02 -15.00 29.71
C TYR A 100 3.78 -15.52 30.46
N ASP A 101 3.86 -15.63 31.78
CA ASP A 101 2.77 -16.14 32.63
C ASP A 101 1.55 -15.21 32.65
N LYS A 102 1.72 -13.92 32.35
CA LYS A 102 0.63 -12.95 32.14
C LYS A 102 -0.15 -13.15 30.83
N GLY A 103 0.27 -14.08 29.99
CA GLY A 103 -0.38 -14.38 28.70
C GLY A 103 0.23 -13.66 27.49
N ILE A 104 1.31 -12.88 27.68
CA ILE A 104 2.02 -12.22 26.59
C ILE A 104 2.84 -13.27 25.82
N ARG A 105 2.75 -13.26 24.49
CA ARG A 105 3.45 -14.23 23.60
C ARG A 105 4.36 -13.58 22.56
N SER A 106 4.21 -12.26 22.35
CA SER A 106 5.08 -11.49 21.46
C SER A 106 5.84 -10.46 22.27
N ILE A 107 7.15 -10.30 22.02
CA ILE A 107 7.98 -9.28 22.66
C ILE A 107 8.81 -8.53 21.64
N ALA A 108 9.03 -7.24 21.91
CA ALA A 108 10.01 -6.40 21.25
C ALA A 108 11.14 -6.10 22.25
N VAL A 109 12.39 -6.18 21.81
CA VAL A 109 13.59 -5.90 22.60
C VAL A 109 14.36 -4.77 21.94
N CYS A 110 14.56 -3.67 22.65
CA CYS A 110 15.39 -2.54 22.19
C CYS A 110 16.21 -2.00 23.36
N LEU A 111 17.51 -2.26 23.33
CA LEU A 111 18.46 -1.81 24.34
C LEU A 111 19.27 -0.62 23.82
N MET A 112 19.78 0.19 24.74
CA MET A 112 20.65 1.32 24.44
C MET A 112 21.92 0.85 23.73
N HIS A 113 22.26 1.52 22.62
CA HIS A 113 23.37 1.16 21.73
C HIS A 113 23.34 -0.28 21.17
N GLY A 114 22.18 -0.96 21.20
CA GLY A 114 22.02 -2.31 20.62
C GLY A 114 22.37 -2.39 19.12
N TYR A 115 22.30 -1.27 18.40
CA TYR A 115 22.67 -1.18 16.98
C TYR A 115 24.16 -1.46 16.72
N THR A 116 25.05 -1.07 17.65
CA THR A 116 26.50 -1.30 17.53
C THR A 116 26.97 -2.47 18.39
N PHE A 117 26.29 -2.75 19.51
CA PHE A 117 26.59 -3.86 20.39
C PHE A 117 25.37 -4.78 20.58
N PRO A 118 25.17 -5.76 19.67
CA PRO A 118 23.97 -6.59 19.63
C PRO A 118 23.93 -7.69 20.69
N ASP A 119 25.06 -8.03 21.33
CA ASP A 119 25.22 -9.23 22.16
C ASP A 119 24.22 -9.32 23.33
N HIS A 120 23.94 -8.20 23.98
CA HIS A 120 22.97 -8.15 25.08
C HIS A 120 21.53 -8.40 24.58
N GLU A 121 21.15 -7.81 23.44
CA GLU A 121 19.84 -8.08 22.83
C GLU A 121 19.72 -9.53 22.37
N ALA A 122 20.78 -10.07 21.75
CA ALA A 122 20.83 -11.46 21.33
C ALA A 122 20.73 -12.43 22.50
N LEU A 123 21.30 -12.11 23.66
CA LEU A 123 21.14 -12.88 24.89
C LEU A 123 19.67 -12.92 25.35
N VAL A 124 19.01 -11.76 25.43
CA VAL A 124 17.58 -11.66 25.78
C VAL A 124 16.73 -12.46 24.80
N GLY A 125 17.01 -12.34 23.49
CA GLY A 125 16.34 -13.11 22.45
C GLY A 125 16.49 -14.63 22.61
N LYS A 126 17.69 -15.12 22.95
CA LYS A 126 17.94 -16.55 23.21
C LYS A 126 17.15 -17.06 24.42
N VAL A 127 17.06 -16.28 25.50
CA VAL A 127 16.28 -16.63 26.69
C VAL A 127 14.79 -16.65 26.36
N ALA A 128 14.28 -15.63 25.66
CA ALA A 128 12.89 -15.58 25.23
C ALA A 128 12.50 -16.77 24.31
N LYS A 129 13.38 -17.15 23.38
CA LYS A 129 13.17 -18.34 22.53
C LYS A 129 13.05 -19.63 23.37
N ARG A 130 13.85 -19.75 24.44
CA ARG A 130 13.82 -20.90 25.35
C ARG A 130 12.54 -20.99 26.16
N ILE A 131 12.02 -19.86 26.64
CA ILE A 131 10.75 -19.80 27.38
C ILE A 131 9.55 -20.16 26.50
N GLY A 132 9.64 -19.89 25.19
CA GLY A 132 8.61 -20.25 24.21
C GLY A 132 7.72 -19.08 23.77
N PHE A 133 8.25 -17.85 23.77
CA PHE A 133 7.57 -16.72 23.11
C PHE A 133 7.37 -17.03 21.62
N SER A 134 6.18 -16.75 21.09
CA SER A 134 5.81 -17.08 19.72
C SER A 134 6.48 -16.18 18.68
N HIS A 135 6.75 -14.93 19.04
CA HIS A 135 7.44 -13.97 18.17
C HIS A 135 8.31 -13.04 19.00
N ILE A 136 9.52 -12.78 18.51
CA ILE A 136 10.53 -11.98 19.20
C ILE A 136 11.14 -11.05 18.15
N SER A 137 10.97 -9.75 18.37
CA SER A 137 11.53 -8.70 17.51
C SER A 137 12.74 -8.09 18.21
N LEU A 138 13.93 -8.36 17.69
CA LEU A 138 15.18 -7.77 18.19
C LEU A 138 15.51 -6.52 17.37
N SER A 139 15.77 -5.40 18.05
CA SER A 139 15.89 -4.12 17.37
C SER A 139 17.11 -4.06 16.45
N HIS A 140 18.24 -4.66 16.84
CA HIS A 140 19.44 -4.73 16.03
C HIS A 140 19.33 -5.62 14.78
N GLU A 141 18.49 -6.69 14.82
CA GLU A 141 18.27 -7.56 13.67
C GLU A 141 17.33 -6.91 12.64
N LEU A 142 16.35 -6.14 13.13
CA LEU A 142 15.40 -5.45 12.27
C LEU A 142 16.05 -4.22 11.62
N MET A 143 16.68 -3.36 12.42
CA MET A 143 17.31 -2.13 11.96
C MET A 143 18.43 -1.67 12.91
N PRO A 144 19.69 -1.92 12.55
CA PRO A 144 20.85 -1.50 13.34
C PRO A 144 21.15 0.00 13.14
N MET A 145 20.21 0.88 13.49
CA MET A 145 20.38 2.35 13.44
C MET A 145 20.50 2.97 14.83
N ILE A 146 21.21 4.10 14.95
CA ILE A 146 21.53 4.74 16.23
C ILE A 146 20.30 5.20 17.05
N LYS A 147 19.29 5.79 16.40
CA LYS A 147 18.16 6.48 17.06
C LYS A 147 17.30 5.51 17.88
N LEU A 148 17.31 5.64 19.21
CA LEU A 148 16.60 4.73 20.12
C LEU A 148 15.07 4.72 19.92
N VAL A 149 14.43 5.89 19.92
CA VAL A 149 12.95 5.99 19.94
C VAL A 149 12.33 5.42 18.65
N PRO A 150 12.76 5.82 17.43
CA PRO A 150 12.25 5.20 16.21
C PRO A 150 12.56 3.71 16.11
N ARG A 151 13.77 3.28 16.52
CA ARG A 151 14.15 1.85 16.54
C ARG A 151 13.27 1.03 17.48
N ALA A 152 13.02 1.52 18.68
CA ALA A 152 12.13 0.90 19.66
C ALA A 152 10.67 0.84 19.16
N THR A 153 10.22 1.90 18.49
CA THR A 153 8.87 1.99 17.91
C THR A 153 8.69 0.97 16.77
N SER A 154 9.66 0.87 15.86
CA SER A 154 9.65 -0.13 14.78
C SER A 154 9.71 -1.56 15.31
N ALA A 155 10.53 -1.84 16.33
CA ALA A 155 10.56 -3.16 16.96
C ALA A 155 9.20 -3.53 17.58
N CYS A 156 8.51 -2.56 18.21
CA CYS A 156 7.16 -2.76 18.73
C CYS A 156 6.14 -2.99 17.61
N ALA A 157 6.19 -2.20 16.54
CA ALA A 157 5.30 -2.34 15.40
C ALA A 157 5.45 -3.72 14.72
N ASP A 158 6.69 -4.20 14.54
CA ASP A 158 6.95 -5.55 14.03
C ASP A 158 6.41 -6.63 14.98
N ALA A 159 6.67 -6.52 16.28
CA ALA A 159 6.19 -7.49 17.27
C ALA A 159 4.66 -7.56 17.34
N TYR A 160 3.99 -6.44 17.07
CA TYR A 160 2.53 -6.34 17.04
C TYR A 160 1.93 -6.91 15.74
N LEU A 161 2.49 -6.54 14.58
CA LEU A 161 1.90 -6.85 13.27
C LEU A 161 2.29 -8.23 12.73
N THR A 162 3.55 -8.65 12.90
CA THR A 162 4.08 -9.88 12.29
C THR A 162 3.30 -11.14 12.68
N PRO A 163 2.90 -11.35 13.94
CA PRO A 163 2.09 -12.52 14.30
C PRO A 163 0.73 -12.57 13.58
N ALA A 164 0.06 -11.42 13.42
CA ALA A 164 -1.22 -11.34 12.73
C ALA A 164 -1.07 -11.66 11.24
N ILE A 165 0.00 -11.14 10.61
CA ILE A 165 0.32 -11.38 9.20
C ILE A 165 0.70 -12.84 8.98
N LYS A 166 1.55 -13.44 9.83
CA LYS A 166 1.90 -14.87 9.74
C LYS A 166 0.68 -15.77 9.89
N LYS A 167 -0.27 -15.43 10.77
CA LYS A 167 -1.53 -16.16 10.90
C LYS A 167 -2.38 -16.06 9.63
N TYR A 168 -2.46 -14.88 9.02
CA TYR A 168 -3.14 -14.67 7.74
C TYR A 168 -2.49 -15.48 6.61
N ILE A 169 -1.17 -15.39 6.48
CA ILE A 169 -0.37 -16.13 5.50
C ILE A 169 -0.52 -17.64 5.68
N ALA A 170 -0.41 -18.15 6.90
CA ALA A 170 -0.60 -19.58 7.17
C ALA A 170 -2.03 -20.04 6.80
N GLY A 171 -3.04 -19.19 7.02
CA GLY A 171 -4.41 -19.45 6.58
C GLY A 171 -4.54 -19.49 5.05
N PHE A 172 -3.83 -18.59 4.36
CA PHE A 172 -3.74 -18.53 2.90
C PHE A 172 -3.01 -19.75 2.32
N GLN A 173 -1.84 -20.10 2.85
CA GLN A 173 -1.01 -21.26 2.43
C GLN A 173 -1.76 -22.59 2.56
N LYS A 174 -2.57 -22.77 3.61
CA LYS A 174 -3.42 -23.97 3.78
C LYS A 174 -4.43 -24.20 2.63
N GLY A 175 -4.70 -23.18 1.82
CA GLY A 175 -5.59 -23.28 0.67
C GLY A 175 -4.95 -23.87 -0.59
N PHE A 176 -3.63 -24.09 -0.61
CA PHE A 176 -2.87 -24.53 -1.78
C PHE A 176 -2.25 -25.91 -1.55
N GLU A 177 -2.47 -26.82 -2.49
CA GLU A 177 -1.91 -28.18 -2.51
C GLU A 177 -0.44 -28.12 -2.98
N GLY A 178 0.49 -28.73 -2.23
CA GLY A 178 1.94 -28.63 -2.48
C GLY A 178 2.65 -27.47 -1.76
N GLY A 179 1.94 -26.67 -0.95
CA GLY A 179 2.52 -25.53 -0.22
C GLY A 179 2.78 -24.30 -1.08
N LEU A 180 3.26 -23.22 -0.46
CA LEU A 180 3.68 -21.98 -1.14
C LEU A 180 5.00 -21.50 -0.53
N GLY A 181 5.88 -20.99 -1.38
CA GLY A 181 7.16 -20.40 -0.95
C GLY A 181 8.38 -21.11 -1.55
N SER A 182 9.54 -20.47 -1.42
CA SER A 182 10.81 -20.95 -1.97
C SER A 182 11.18 -22.36 -1.50
N GLU A 183 10.86 -22.73 -0.26
CA GLU A 183 11.16 -24.06 0.30
C GLU A 183 10.30 -25.15 -0.36
N SER A 184 9.01 -24.89 -0.59
CA SER A 184 8.10 -25.83 -1.28
C SER A 184 8.52 -26.11 -2.74
N VAL A 185 9.19 -25.16 -3.39
CA VAL A 185 9.70 -25.30 -4.76
C VAL A 185 11.00 -26.12 -4.81
N LYS A 186 11.77 -26.17 -3.70
CA LYS A 186 13.03 -26.91 -3.61
C LYS A 186 12.84 -28.38 -3.22
N GLU A 187 11.83 -28.69 -2.41
CA GLU A 187 11.72 -30.01 -1.77
C GLU A 187 10.89 -31.06 -2.53
N GLU A 188 10.08 -30.70 -3.54
CA GLU A 188 9.18 -31.68 -4.17
C GLU A 188 9.50 -32.05 -5.63
N SER A 189 9.59 -33.37 -5.86
CA SER A 189 9.58 -34.05 -7.17
C SER A 189 8.15 -34.41 -7.63
N GLY A 190 7.14 -33.70 -7.08
CA GLY A 190 5.70 -33.91 -7.29
C GLY A 190 4.97 -32.68 -7.90
N SER A 191 3.70 -32.46 -7.53
CA SER A 191 2.92 -31.30 -7.97
C SER A 191 3.61 -30.00 -7.55
N LYS A 192 4.18 -29.27 -8.53
CA LYS A 192 5.04 -28.12 -8.28
C LYS A 192 4.40 -27.12 -7.31
N GLY A 193 5.00 -26.94 -6.14
CA GLY A 193 4.74 -25.78 -5.27
C GLY A 193 4.87 -24.48 -6.08
N ALA A 194 4.09 -23.46 -5.71
CA ALA A 194 4.13 -22.17 -6.38
C ALA A 194 4.96 -21.17 -5.58
N ARG A 195 5.79 -20.37 -6.27
CA ARG A 195 6.41 -19.20 -5.66
C ARG A 195 5.31 -18.22 -5.25
N CYS A 196 5.38 -17.75 -4.01
CA CYS A 196 4.47 -16.76 -3.49
C CYS A 196 5.30 -15.62 -2.90
N GLU A 197 5.16 -14.46 -3.51
CA GLU A 197 5.91 -13.27 -3.19
C GLU A 197 4.92 -12.16 -2.79
N PHE A 198 5.32 -11.35 -1.82
CA PHE A 198 4.55 -10.21 -1.35
C PHE A 198 5.29 -8.92 -1.68
N MET A 199 4.52 -7.90 -2.07
CA MET A 199 5.05 -6.55 -2.27
C MET A 199 5.48 -5.97 -0.92
N GLN A 200 6.69 -5.42 -0.90
CA GLN A 200 7.25 -4.65 0.20
C GLN A 200 7.03 -3.15 -0.04
N SER A 201 7.12 -2.36 1.02
CA SER A 201 6.98 -0.90 0.97
C SER A 201 8.04 -0.19 0.12
N ASP A 202 9.19 -0.83 -0.12
CA ASP A 202 10.32 -0.29 -0.88
C ASP A 202 10.19 -0.50 -2.41
N GLY A 203 9.08 -1.10 -2.85
CA GLY A 203 8.80 -1.43 -4.26
C GLY A 203 9.36 -2.78 -4.72
N GLY A 204 9.98 -3.55 -3.84
CA GLY A 204 10.47 -4.90 -4.13
C GLY A 204 9.49 -6.00 -3.73
N LEU A 205 9.67 -7.19 -4.29
CA LEU A 205 9.01 -8.40 -3.85
C LEU A 205 9.88 -9.15 -2.83
N VAL A 206 9.24 -9.85 -1.90
CA VAL A 206 9.91 -10.78 -0.98
C VAL A 206 9.13 -12.08 -0.88
N ASP A 207 9.84 -13.18 -0.70
CA ASP A 207 9.22 -14.47 -0.40
C ASP A 207 8.32 -14.42 0.84
N VAL A 208 7.21 -15.16 0.77
CA VAL A 208 6.18 -15.30 1.82
C VAL A 208 6.75 -15.62 3.21
N GLU A 209 7.83 -16.39 3.30
CA GLU A 209 8.44 -16.80 4.58
C GLU A 209 9.22 -15.66 5.25
N LYS A 210 9.77 -14.74 4.43
CA LYS A 210 10.58 -13.60 4.87
C LYS A 210 9.77 -12.31 5.03
N PHE A 211 8.47 -12.35 4.73
CA PHE A 211 7.59 -11.19 4.87
C PHE A 211 7.31 -10.88 6.35
N SER A 212 7.60 -9.64 6.76
CA SER A 212 7.38 -9.15 8.12
C SER A 212 6.38 -8.00 8.16
N GLY A 213 5.84 -7.72 9.35
CA GLY A 213 4.87 -6.66 9.55
C GLY A 213 5.41 -5.27 9.29
N LEU A 214 6.69 -5.03 9.61
CA LEU A 214 7.35 -3.76 9.30
C LEU A 214 7.38 -3.48 7.79
N LYS A 215 7.68 -4.52 6.99
CA LYS A 215 7.82 -4.47 5.54
C LYS A 215 6.48 -4.44 4.78
N ALA A 216 5.37 -4.71 5.47
CA ALA A 216 4.04 -4.76 4.90
C ALA A 216 3.34 -3.39 4.82
N ILE A 217 3.83 -2.40 5.56
CA ILE A 217 3.15 -1.11 5.77
C ILE A 217 3.20 -0.30 4.46
N LEU A 218 2.04 0.06 3.89
CA LEU A 218 1.94 0.78 2.61
C LEU A 218 2.44 0.01 1.37
N SER A 219 2.44 -1.33 1.39
CA SER A 219 2.86 -2.14 0.23
C SER A 219 1.93 -2.03 -1.00
N GLY A 220 0.65 -1.68 -0.82
CA GLY A 220 -0.31 -1.57 -1.91
C GLY A 220 0.04 -0.46 -2.92
N PRO A 221 0.15 0.81 -2.49
CA PRO A 221 0.55 1.93 -3.35
C PRO A 221 1.91 1.72 -4.02
N ALA A 222 2.84 1.01 -3.36
CA ALA A 222 4.17 0.71 -3.91
C ALA A 222 4.11 -0.02 -5.27
N GLY A 223 3.16 -0.95 -5.43
CA GLY A 223 2.91 -1.61 -6.72
C GLY A 223 2.49 -0.62 -7.81
N GLY A 224 1.71 0.40 -7.47
CA GLY A 224 1.34 1.49 -8.39
C GLY A 224 2.56 2.27 -8.84
N VAL A 225 3.49 2.55 -7.91
CA VAL A 225 4.75 3.24 -8.20
C VAL A 225 5.61 2.46 -9.18
N VAL A 226 5.83 1.17 -8.93
CA VAL A 226 6.55 0.28 -9.86
C VAL A 226 5.87 0.27 -11.23
N GLY A 227 4.53 0.16 -11.25
CA GLY A 227 3.74 0.12 -12.47
C GLY A 227 3.93 1.35 -13.35
N TYR A 228 3.76 2.56 -12.81
CA TYR A 228 3.95 3.77 -13.63
C TYR A 228 5.43 4.02 -13.94
N ALA A 229 6.35 3.75 -13.01
CA ALA A 229 7.77 3.96 -13.22
C ALA A 229 8.27 3.16 -14.43
N LEU A 230 7.98 1.86 -14.46
CA LEU A 230 8.45 0.96 -15.52
C LEU A 230 7.72 1.15 -16.86
N THR A 231 6.48 1.62 -16.85
CA THR A 231 5.70 1.80 -18.09
C THR A 231 5.80 3.19 -18.69
N SER A 232 6.14 4.21 -17.90
CA SER A 232 6.06 5.62 -18.31
C SER A 232 7.42 6.33 -18.37
N PHE A 233 8.48 5.73 -17.83
CA PHE A 233 9.84 6.26 -17.90
C PHE A 233 10.63 5.64 -19.05
N ASP A 234 11.43 6.45 -19.75
CA ASP A 234 12.36 5.95 -20.77
C ASP A 234 13.81 6.33 -20.44
N ALA A 235 14.58 5.37 -19.95
CA ALA A 235 15.99 5.56 -19.63
C ALA A 235 16.88 5.84 -20.87
N LYS A 236 16.41 5.55 -22.09
CA LYS A 236 17.20 5.70 -23.33
C LYS A 236 17.17 7.10 -23.93
N SER A 237 16.38 8.01 -23.37
CA SER A 237 16.38 9.42 -23.78
C SER A 237 17.64 10.11 -23.26
N GLU A 238 18.25 11.01 -24.04
CA GLU A 238 19.43 11.79 -23.60
C GLU A 238 19.16 12.60 -22.32
N LYS A 239 17.90 13.01 -22.11
CA LYS A 239 17.40 13.63 -20.87
C LYS A 239 16.02 13.09 -20.58
N PRO A 240 15.91 11.99 -19.82
CA PRO A 240 14.62 11.40 -19.52
C PRO A 240 13.86 12.33 -18.57
N PRO A 241 12.63 12.77 -18.93
CA PRO A 241 11.83 13.56 -18.00
C PRO A 241 11.44 12.69 -16.81
N GLY A 242 11.51 13.25 -15.60
CA GLY A 242 10.97 12.58 -14.42
C GLY A 242 9.47 12.34 -14.58
N VAL A 243 8.94 11.33 -13.90
CA VAL A 243 7.52 10.97 -13.95
C VAL A 243 6.93 11.13 -12.56
N ILE A 244 5.81 11.84 -12.46
CA ILE A 244 5.02 11.99 -11.25
C ILE A 244 3.86 11.00 -11.34
N GLY A 245 3.78 10.08 -10.39
CA GLY A 245 2.64 9.18 -10.23
C GLY A 245 1.49 9.89 -9.53
N PHE A 246 0.28 9.72 -10.05
CA PHE A 246 -0.94 10.26 -9.48
C PHE A 246 -2.03 9.18 -9.48
N ASP A 247 -2.17 8.48 -8.34
CA ASP A 247 -3.21 7.48 -8.10
C ASP A 247 -4.36 8.12 -7.34
N MET A 248 -5.52 8.31 -7.99
CA MET A 248 -6.69 8.83 -7.29
C MET A 248 -7.79 7.79 -7.23
N GLY A 249 -8.13 7.39 -6.00
CA GLY A 249 -9.22 6.48 -5.69
C GLY A 249 -10.49 7.19 -5.21
N GLY A 250 -11.35 6.42 -4.56
CA GLY A 250 -12.60 6.92 -3.96
C GLY A 250 -12.39 7.67 -2.64
N THR A 251 -11.30 7.43 -1.91
CA THR A 251 -11.11 7.99 -0.55
C THR A 251 -9.88 8.87 -0.43
N SER A 252 -8.82 8.52 -1.15
CA SER A 252 -7.50 9.14 -1.05
C SER A 252 -6.85 9.23 -2.42
N THR A 253 -5.78 10.01 -2.46
CA THR A 253 -4.88 10.13 -3.60
C THR A 253 -3.46 9.85 -3.13
N ASP A 254 -2.76 8.95 -3.80
CA ASP A 254 -1.34 8.66 -3.56
C ASP A 254 -0.50 9.32 -4.66
N VAL A 255 0.51 10.10 -4.25
CA VAL A 255 1.44 10.76 -5.17
C VAL A 255 2.87 10.36 -4.87
N SER A 256 3.66 10.20 -5.92
CA SER A 256 5.08 9.84 -5.83
C SER A 256 5.85 10.35 -7.05
N ARG A 257 7.18 10.34 -6.97
CA ARG A 257 8.07 10.78 -8.05
C ARG A 257 9.03 9.66 -8.46
N PHE A 258 9.30 9.55 -9.75
CA PHE A 258 10.32 8.66 -10.30
C PHE A 258 11.21 9.42 -11.30
N GLY A 259 12.52 9.46 -11.04
CA GLY A 259 13.49 10.20 -11.86
C GLY A 259 14.57 9.31 -12.50
N GLY A 260 14.30 8.02 -12.67
CA GLY A 260 15.27 7.00 -13.12
C GLY A 260 15.67 6.01 -12.03
N ARG A 261 15.43 6.37 -10.77
CA ARG A 261 15.54 5.50 -9.59
C ARG A 261 14.35 5.72 -8.67
N TYR A 262 14.05 4.72 -7.86
CA TYR A 262 13.06 4.82 -6.81
C TYR A 262 13.57 5.75 -5.71
N GLU A 263 12.73 6.68 -5.27
CA GLU A 263 13.01 7.51 -4.10
C GLU A 263 12.54 6.77 -2.86
N HIS A 264 13.46 6.53 -1.91
CA HIS A 264 13.16 5.90 -0.64
C HIS A 264 13.21 6.90 0.50
N VAL A 265 12.24 6.80 1.40
CA VAL A 265 12.23 7.42 2.73
C VAL A 265 12.43 6.34 3.78
N PHE A 266 13.20 6.66 4.82
CA PHE A 266 13.61 5.69 5.85
C PHE A 266 12.92 5.91 7.20
N GLU A 267 12.35 7.10 7.40
CA GLU A 267 11.66 7.46 8.62
C GLU A 267 10.32 8.08 8.23
N THR A 268 9.23 7.34 8.47
CA THR A 268 7.87 7.81 8.19
C THR A 268 7.05 7.77 9.47
N THR A 269 6.15 8.74 9.64
CA THR A 269 5.24 8.76 10.78
C THR A 269 3.84 8.40 10.30
N THR A 270 3.40 7.18 10.63
CA THR A 270 2.06 6.69 10.27
C THR A 270 1.21 6.66 11.53
N ALA A 271 0.06 7.32 11.52
CA ALA A 271 -0.86 7.39 12.67
C ALA A 271 -0.19 7.84 14.00
N GLY A 272 0.84 8.69 13.93
CA GLY A 272 1.58 9.17 15.11
C GLY A 272 2.70 8.23 15.59
N VAL A 273 2.89 7.09 14.92
CA VAL A 273 3.94 6.12 15.19
C VAL A 273 5.06 6.31 14.17
N THR A 274 6.25 6.71 14.63
CA THR A 274 7.43 6.85 13.76
C THR A 274 8.03 5.47 13.51
N ILE A 275 7.92 5.03 12.27
CA ILE A 275 8.47 3.78 11.79
C ILE A 275 9.72 4.13 11.01
N GLN A 276 10.84 3.59 11.45
CA GLN A 276 11.99 3.45 10.61
C GLN A 276 11.84 2.16 9.78
N SER A 277 11.92 2.28 8.47
CA SER A 277 11.97 1.20 7.48
C SER A 277 12.14 1.85 6.11
N PRO A 278 12.89 1.25 5.17
CA PRO A 278 12.88 1.67 3.77
C PRO A 278 11.47 1.58 3.19
N GLN A 279 10.98 2.67 2.64
CA GLN A 279 9.68 2.78 1.98
C GLN A 279 9.83 3.68 0.77
N LEU A 280 9.04 3.47 -0.28
CA LEU A 280 8.94 4.44 -1.37
C LEU A 280 8.36 5.75 -0.84
N ASP A 281 8.88 6.88 -1.34
CA ASP A 281 8.38 8.21 -0.99
C ASP A 281 7.01 8.46 -1.63
N ILE A 282 5.97 7.99 -0.93
CA ILE A 282 4.58 8.08 -1.32
C ILE A 282 3.88 9.00 -0.32
N ASN A 283 3.36 10.12 -0.82
CA ASN A 283 2.54 11.03 -0.03
C ASN A 283 1.06 10.80 -0.33
N THR A 284 0.33 10.33 0.68
CA THR A 284 -1.12 10.16 0.60
C THR A 284 -1.84 11.44 1.03
N VAL A 285 -2.77 11.92 0.21
CA VAL A 285 -3.67 13.03 0.54
C VAL A 285 -5.09 12.50 0.73
N ALA A 286 -5.77 13.01 1.77
CA ALA A 286 -7.18 12.76 2.07
C ALA A 286 -8.14 13.49 1.11
N ALA A 287 -7.82 13.46 -0.19
CA ALA A 287 -8.63 13.99 -1.27
C ALA A 287 -8.86 12.84 -2.27
N GLY A 288 -10.11 12.46 -2.49
CA GLY A 288 -10.53 11.41 -3.43
C GLY A 288 -11.94 11.70 -3.94
N GLY A 289 -12.53 10.79 -4.73
CA GLY A 289 -13.89 11.00 -5.25
C GLY A 289 -14.98 11.18 -4.16
N GLY A 290 -14.81 10.54 -3.02
CA GLY A 290 -15.70 10.58 -1.87
C GLY A 290 -15.39 11.69 -0.88
N SER A 291 -14.41 12.56 -1.12
CA SER A 291 -14.13 13.69 -0.22
C SER A 291 -15.33 14.63 -0.18
N GLN A 292 -15.77 14.96 1.03
CA GLN A 292 -16.97 15.77 1.25
C GLN A 292 -16.72 17.24 0.95
N LEU A 293 -17.76 17.92 0.49
CA LEU A 293 -17.75 19.33 0.14
C LEU A 293 -18.41 20.14 1.27
N PHE A 294 -17.71 21.16 1.77
CA PHE A 294 -18.21 22.05 2.82
C PHE A 294 -18.01 23.51 2.45
N PHE A 295 -18.97 24.35 2.84
CA PHE A 295 -18.77 25.79 2.90
C PHE A 295 -18.69 26.23 4.37
N LYS A 296 -17.54 26.77 4.78
CA LYS A 296 -17.28 27.18 6.17
C LYS A 296 -16.54 28.51 6.18
N ASN A 297 -17.01 29.45 6.99
CA ASN A 297 -16.38 30.76 7.19
C ASN A 297 -16.10 31.52 5.88
N GLY A 298 -17.02 31.44 4.90
CA GLY A 298 -16.86 32.10 3.60
C GLY A 298 -15.90 31.41 2.62
N LEU A 299 -15.41 30.21 2.94
CA LEU A 299 -14.44 29.46 2.13
C LEU A 299 -15.00 28.11 1.67
N PHE A 300 -14.64 27.74 0.45
CA PHE A 300 -14.81 26.38 -0.08
C PHE A 300 -13.80 25.45 0.58
N VAL A 301 -14.27 24.34 1.15
CA VAL A 301 -13.45 23.34 1.84
C VAL A 301 -13.78 21.95 1.29
N VAL A 302 -12.76 21.16 0.99
CA VAL A 302 -12.90 19.78 0.49
C VAL A 302 -12.13 18.85 1.41
N GLY A 303 -12.81 17.86 1.99
CA GLY A 303 -12.23 16.96 2.98
C GLY A 303 -11.80 17.67 4.28
N PRO A 304 -11.02 17.00 5.15
CA PRO A 304 -10.45 15.65 4.99
C PRO A 304 -11.48 14.52 5.16
N GLU A 305 -12.71 14.84 5.56
CA GLU A 305 -13.78 13.86 5.71
C GLU A 305 -14.15 13.22 4.36
N SER A 306 -14.27 11.89 4.36
CA SER A 306 -14.71 11.11 3.21
C SER A 306 -16.06 10.46 3.47
N ALA A 307 -16.90 10.37 2.44
CA ALA A 307 -18.14 9.61 2.47
C ALA A 307 -17.92 8.09 2.34
N GLY A 308 -16.69 7.66 2.01
CA GLY A 308 -16.34 6.25 1.79
C GLY A 308 -17.19 5.60 0.69
N ALA A 309 -17.42 4.29 0.81
CA ALA A 309 -18.37 3.56 -0.04
C ALA A 309 -19.79 3.47 0.56
N HIS A 310 -19.90 3.71 1.88
CA HIS A 310 -21.17 3.73 2.60
C HIS A 310 -21.14 4.83 3.68
N PRO A 311 -22.06 5.82 3.66
CA PRO A 311 -23.16 5.97 2.69
C PRO A 311 -22.66 6.30 1.27
N GLY A 312 -21.40 6.72 1.10
CA GLY A 312 -20.85 7.11 -0.19
C GLY A 312 -21.36 8.47 -0.67
N PRO A 313 -20.96 8.90 -1.89
CA PRO A 313 -21.50 10.09 -2.56
C PRO A 313 -23.03 10.10 -2.64
N ALA A 314 -23.63 11.28 -2.75
CA ALA A 314 -25.08 11.41 -2.86
C ALA A 314 -25.63 10.63 -4.07
N CYS A 315 -24.90 10.61 -5.19
CA CYS A 315 -25.23 9.84 -6.39
C CYS A 315 -25.33 8.32 -6.18
N TYR A 316 -24.87 7.76 -5.06
CA TYR A 316 -24.93 6.32 -4.78
C TYR A 316 -26.30 5.85 -4.25
N ARG A 317 -27.30 6.75 -4.15
CA ARG A 317 -28.68 6.45 -3.71
C ARG A 317 -28.80 5.94 -2.26
N LYS A 318 -27.81 6.25 -1.41
CA LYS A 318 -27.74 5.83 0.01
C LYS A 318 -27.90 6.98 1.00
N GLY A 319 -28.28 8.16 0.53
CA GLY A 319 -28.42 9.37 1.36
C GLY A 319 -27.08 9.97 1.79
N GLY A 320 -26.08 9.89 0.92
CA GLY A 320 -24.75 10.45 1.13
C GLY A 320 -24.69 11.98 1.09
N PRO A 321 -23.62 12.59 1.63
CA PRO A 321 -23.36 14.03 1.50
C PRO A 321 -22.87 14.38 0.09
N ALA A 322 -22.76 15.68 -0.22
CA ALA A 322 -22.13 16.16 -1.44
C ALA A 322 -20.63 15.84 -1.45
N THR A 323 -20.13 15.23 -2.54
CA THR A 323 -18.71 14.89 -2.71
C THR A 323 -18.12 15.37 -4.03
N VAL A 324 -16.81 15.18 -4.20
CA VAL A 324 -16.09 15.42 -5.47
C VAL A 324 -16.71 14.65 -6.64
N THR A 325 -17.13 13.40 -6.42
CA THR A 325 -17.85 12.60 -7.43
C THR A 325 -19.18 13.23 -7.82
N ASP A 326 -19.96 13.77 -6.87
CA ASP A 326 -21.22 14.48 -7.18
C ASP A 326 -20.97 15.73 -8.03
N ALA A 327 -19.91 16.50 -7.72
CA ALA A 327 -19.52 17.66 -8.51
C ALA A 327 -19.11 17.28 -9.95
N ASN A 328 -18.30 16.23 -10.12
CA ASN A 328 -17.96 15.74 -11.45
C ASN A 328 -19.18 15.21 -12.22
N LEU A 329 -20.17 14.63 -11.53
CA LEU A 329 -21.41 14.15 -12.14
C LEU A 329 -22.28 15.32 -12.65
N VAL A 330 -22.53 16.34 -11.81
CA VAL A 330 -23.35 17.50 -12.18
C VAL A 330 -22.75 18.31 -13.33
N LEU A 331 -21.41 18.38 -13.41
CA LEU A 331 -20.70 19.05 -14.49
C LEU A 331 -20.62 18.21 -15.80
N ASN A 332 -21.25 17.03 -15.83
CA ASN A 332 -21.21 16.05 -16.93
C ASN A 332 -19.79 15.57 -17.28
N ARG A 333 -18.87 15.59 -16.31
CA ARG A 333 -17.52 15.01 -16.44
C ARG A 333 -17.54 13.50 -16.21
N LEU A 334 -18.52 13.02 -15.46
CA LEU A 334 -18.84 11.61 -15.29
C LEU A 334 -20.12 11.27 -16.04
N LEU A 335 -20.12 10.10 -16.68
CA LEU A 335 -21.25 9.60 -17.47
C LEU A 335 -21.89 8.41 -16.76
N PRO A 336 -23.15 8.53 -16.28
CA PRO A 336 -23.85 7.44 -15.59
C PRO A 336 -23.91 6.13 -16.39
N ASP A 337 -24.01 6.23 -17.72
CA ASP A 337 -24.17 5.08 -18.63
C ASP A 337 -22.99 4.10 -18.57
N PHE A 338 -21.82 4.56 -18.13
CA PHE A 338 -20.59 3.78 -18.05
C PHE A 338 -20.25 3.33 -16.63
N PHE A 339 -21.12 3.65 -15.65
CA PHE A 339 -21.01 3.12 -14.30
C PHE A 339 -21.81 1.83 -14.16
N PRO A 340 -21.33 0.88 -13.35
CA PRO A 340 -22.07 -0.33 -13.04
C PRO A 340 -23.39 0.04 -12.37
N ARG A 341 -24.45 -0.68 -12.71
CA ARG A 341 -25.75 -0.55 -12.08
C ARG A 341 -25.77 -1.33 -10.77
N ILE A 342 -25.07 -0.83 -9.76
CA ILE A 342 -24.92 -1.46 -8.43
C ILE A 342 -25.46 -0.56 -7.31
N PHE A 343 -26.19 0.49 -7.66
CA PHE A 343 -26.72 1.47 -6.71
C PHE A 343 -28.22 1.24 -6.47
N GLY A 344 -28.77 1.98 -5.53
CA GLY A 344 -30.19 1.86 -5.17
C GLY A 344 -30.44 0.76 -4.14
N LYS A 345 -31.72 0.53 -3.83
CA LYS A 345 -32.12 -0.41 -2.76
C LYS A 345 -31.91 -1.88 -3.14
N ASN A 346 -31.96 -2.18 -4.44
CA ASN A 346 -31.79 -3.52 -4.98
C ASN A 346 -30.43 -3.73 -5.68
N GLU A 347 -29.54 -2.72 -5.63
CA GLU A 347 -28.21 -2.74 -6.28
C GLU A 347 -28.27 -3.03 -7.79
N ASP A 348 -29.23 -2.44 -8.49
CA ASP A 348 -29.51 -2.59 -9.92
C ASP A 348 -29.72 -1.25 -10.65
N GLU A 349 -29.52 -0.12 -9.96
CA GLU A 349 -29.67 1.24 -10.49
C GLU A 349 -28.32 1.88 -10.79
N GLY A 350 -28.28 2.80 -11.77
CA GLY A 350 -27.13 3.64 -12.05
C GLY A 350 -27.00 4.83 -11.08
N LEU A 351 -26.00 5.69 -11.32
CA LEU A 351 -25.80 6.90 -10.53
C LEU A 351 -27.05 7.81 -10.55
N ASP A 352 -27.35 8.42 -9.41
CA ASP A 352 -28.46 9.36 -9.25
C ASP A 352 -28.02 10.81 -9.45
N VAL A 353 -28.31 11.34 -10.64
CA VAL A 353 -27.98 12.72 -11.01
C VAL A 353 -28.84 13.73 -10.23
N ASP A 354 -30.09 13.37 -9.92
CA ASP A 354 -31.02 14.26 -9.21
C ASP A 354 -30.61 14.42 -7.74
N ALA A 355 -30.13 13.32 -7.12
CA ALA A 355 -29.56 13.38 -5.77
C ALA A 355 -28.35 14.32 -5.70
N SER A 356 -27.42 14.23 -6.67
CA SER A 356 -26.25 15.12 -6.73
C SER A 356 -26.63 16.57 -6.99
N ASN A 357 -27.59 16.82 -7.89
CA ASN A 357 -28.10 18.16 -8.15
C ASN A 357 -28.70 18.78 -6.90
N LYS A 358 -29.49 18.02 -6.13
CA LYS A 358 -30.10 18.50 -4.91
C LYS A 358 -29.07 18.92 -3.86
N VAL A 359 -28.11 18.05 -3.54
CA VAL A 359 -27.11 18.37 -2.50
C VAL A 359 -26.20 19.53 -2.91
N LEU A 360 -25.91 19.69 -4.21
CA LEU A 360 -25.14 20.83 -4.71
C LEU A 360 -25.97 22.11 -4.79
N GLN A 361 -27.27 22.04 -5.08
CA GLN A 361 -28.18 23.18 -4.98
C GLN A 361 -28.27 23.69 -3.54
N ASP A 362 -28.45 22.81 -2.56
CA ASP A 362 -28.47 23.17 -1.14
C ASP A 362 -27.16 23.89 -0.73
N LEU A 363 -26.00 23.40 -1.20
CA LEU A 363 -24.71 24.06 -0.99
C LEU A 363 -24.61 25.41 -1.71
N THR A 364 -25.08 25.50 -2.95
CA THR A 364 -25.08 26.76 -3.71
C THR A 364 -25.94 27.83 -3.04
N GLU A 365 -27.11 27.46 -2.52
CA GLU A 365 -27.97 28.37 -1.75
C GLU A 365 -27.27 28.86 -0.48
N GLN A 366 -26.58 27.96 0.23
CA GLN A 366 -25.77 28.32 1.39
C GLN A 366 -24.66 29.32 1.03
N VAL A 367 -23.88 29.03 -0.03
CA VAL A 367 -22.80 29.90 -0.51
C VAL A 367 -23.31 31.28 -0.87
N ASN A 368 -24.41 31.35 -1.64
CA ASN A 368 -25.00 32.62 -2.09
C ASN A 368 -25.55 33.43 -0.91
N LYS A 369 -26.17 32.76 0.08
CA LYS A 369 -26.68 33.40 1.29
C LYS A 369 -25.56 34.00 2.15
N GLU A 370 -24.46 33.28 2.33
CA GLU A 370 -23.35 33.74 3.19
C GLU A 370 -22.44 34.76 2.51
N THR A 371 -22.26 34.68 1.19
CA THR A 371 -21.34 35.58 0.44
C THR A 371 -22.03 36.80 -0.17
N GLY A 372 -23.36 36.79 -0.29
CA GLY A 372 -24.11 37.80 -1.03
C GLY A 372 -23.89 37.77 -2.55
N LYS A 373 -23.28 36.70 -3.09
CA LYS A 373 -23.08 36.49 -4.52
C LYS A 373 -24.23 35.68 -5.12
N SER A 374 -24.33 35.68 -6.45
CA SER A 374 -25.31 34.90 -7.22
C SER A 374 -24.61 33.87 -8.10
N MET A 375 -23.91 32.92 -7.49
CA MET A 375 -23.22 31.84 -8.18
C MET A 375 -24.20 30.75 -8.61
N SER A 376 -23.98 30.19 -9.80
CA SER A 376 -24.70 29.02 -10.30
C SER A 376 -24.17 27.71 -9.67
N VAL A 377 -24.96 26.64 -9.78
CA VAL A 377 -24.55 25.30 -9.32
C VAL A 377 -23.28 24.84 -10.05
N ASP A 378 -23.16 25.14 -11.34
CA ASP A 378 -21.97 24.81 -12.13
C ASP A 378 -20.72 25.52 -11.62
N GLU A 379 -20.82 26.82 -11.29
CA GLU A 379 -19.71 27.60 -10.74
C GLU A 379 -19.29 27.12 -9.35
N VAL A 380 -20.26 26.78 -8.49
CA VAL A 380 -20.01 26.25 -7.14
C VAL A 380 -19.35 24.88 -7.21
N ALA A 381 -19.89 23.96 -8.01
CA ALA A 381 -19.32 22.62 -8.20
C ALA A 381 -17.90 22.70 -8.79
N TYR A 382 -17.68 23.55 -9.80
CA TYR A 382 -16.35 23.76 -10.38
C TYR A 382 -15.37 24.43 -9.40
N GLY A 383 -15.85 25.34 -8.53
CA GLY A 383 -15.08 25.94 -7.46
C GLY A 383 -14.56 24.89 -6.46
N PHE A 384 -15.43 23.97 -6.05
CA PHE A 384 -15.03 22.83 -5.21
C PHE A 384 -14.00 21.93 -5.88
N LEU A 385 -14.18 21.60 -7.17
CA LEU A 385 -13.17 20.82 -7.91
C LEU A 385 -11.83 21.56 -8.00
N THR A 386 -11.85 22.88 -8.16
CA THR A 386 -10.63 23.71 -8.16
C THR A 386 -9.90 23.62 -6.82
N VAL A 387 -10.61 23.70 -5.70
CA VAL A 387 -10.02 23.53 -4.35
C VAL A 387 -9.50 22.11 -4.14
N ALA A 388 -10.23 21.10 -4.60
CA ALA A 388 -9.78 19.71 -4.53
C ALA A 388 -8.48 19.50 -5.31
N ASN A 389 -8.40 20.03 -6.54
CA ASN A 389 -7.20 19.98 -7.37
C ASN A 389 -6.02 20.68 -6.70
N GLU A 390 -6.20 21.88 -6.16
CA GLU A 390 -5.12 22.59 -5.47
C GLU A 390 -4.70 21.91 -4.16
N THR A 391 -5.59 21.19 -3.50
CA THR A 391 -5.23 20.37 -2.34
C THR A 391 -4.34 19.18 -2.75
N MET A 392 -4.61 18.59 -3.91
CA MET A 392 -3.84 17.47 -4.48
C MET A 392 -2.50 17.91 -5.12
N THR A 393 -2.33 19.17 -5.51
CA THR A 393 -1.05 19.68 -6.07
C THR A 393 0.00 19.95 -4.99
N ARG A 394 -0.41 20.33 -3.77
CA ARG A 394 0.49 20.57 -2.61
C ARG A 394 1.50 19.44 -2.33
N PRO A 395 1.09 18.17 -2.16
CA PRO A 395 2.04 17.08 -1.92
C PRO A 395 2.98 16.87 -3.11
N ILE A 396 2.52 17.11 -4.34
CA ILE A 396 3.34 16.98 -5.55
C ILE A 396 4.44 18.03 -5.52
N ARG A 397 4.12 19.30 -5.22
CA ARG A 397 5.12 20.37 -5.04
C ARG A 397 6.12 20.05 -3.93
N SER A 398 5.66 19.43 -2.84
CA SER A 398 6.54 18.98 -1.75
C SER A 398 7.50 17.87 -2.18
N LEU A 399 7.08 16.96 -3.06
CA LEU A 399 7.93 15.89 -3.61
C LEU A 399 8.89 16.39 -4.70
N THR A 400 8.58 17.51 -5.35
CA THR A 400 9.35 18.03 -6.47
C THR A 400 10.10 19.31 -6.11
N GLU A 401 9.39 20.42 -5.97
CA GLU A 401 9.97 21.77 -5.88
C GLU A 401 10.78 21.92 -4.59
N ALA A 402 10.28 21.36 -3.48
CA ALA A 402 10.99 21.41 -2.19
C ALA A 402 12.30 20.60 -2.18
N LYS A 403 12.46 19.66 -3.13
CA LYS A 403 13.71 18.91 -3.35
C LYS A 403 14.54 19.43 -4.54
N GLY A 404 14.24 20.63 -5.05
CA GLY A 404 14.98 21.24 -6.15
C GLY A 404 14.64 20.68 -7.54
N HIS A 405 13.48 20.03 -7.70
CA HIS A 405 13.00 19.53 -9.00
C HIS A 405 11.94 20.45 -9.62
N ASP A 406 12.18 20.83 -10.87
CA ASP A 406 11.24 21.61 -11.68
C ASP A 406 10.10 20.72 -12.22
N THR A 407 8.87 20.96 -11.77
CA THR A 407 7.67 20.20 -12.16
C THR A 407 7.40 20.25 -13.66
N SER A 408 7.72 21.34 -14.34
CA SER A 408 7.43 21.52 -15.77
C SER A 408 8.21 20.57 -16.67
N LYS A 409 9.33 20.03 -16.17
CA LYS A 409 10.16 19.02 -16.84
C LYS A 409 9.67 17.59 -16.61
N HIS A 410 8.61 17.40 -15.82
CA HIS A 410 8.06 16.08 -15.52
C HIS A 410 6.90 15.73 -16.46
N ARG A 411 6.59 14.44 -16.52
CA ARG A 411 5.34 13.89 -17.06
C ARG A 411 4.44 13.48 -15.91
N LEU A 412 3.13 13.63 -16.07
CA LEU A 412 2.15 13.14 -15.09
C LEU A 412 1.64 11.77 -15.53
N ALA A 413 1.98 10.70 -14.82
CA ALA A 413 1.39 9.39 -15.01
C ALA A 413 0.17 9.25 -14.08
N THR A 414 -1.02 9.28 -14.65
CA THR A 414 -2.27 9.20 -13.87
C THR A 414 -2.89 7.82 -13.94
N PHE A 415 -3.32 7.33 -12.78
CA PHE A 415 -3.96 6.05 -12.60
C PHE A 415 -4.97 6.10 -11.44
N GLY A 416 -5.59 4.96 -11.14
CA GLY A 416 -6.75 4.91 -10.24
C GLY A 416 -8.07 5.25 -10.93
N GLY A 417 -9.18 4.97 -10.25
CA GLY A 417 -10.53 5.10 -10.82
C GLY A 417 -10.97 6.55 -11.08
N ALA A 418 -10.39 7.52 -10.36
CA ALA A 418 -10.72 8.94 -10.48
C ALA A 418 -9.58 9.81 -11.02
N GLY A 419 -8.37 9.25 -11.23
CA GLY A 419 -7.18 10.01 -11.62
C GLY A 419 -7.36 10.85 -12.88
N GLY A 420 -7.87 10.22 -13.94
CA GLY A 420 -8.08 10.88 -15.24
C GLY A 420 -9.06 12.07 -15.20
N GLN A 421 -9.96 12.13 -14.19
CA GLN A 421 -10.94 13.22 -14.07
C GLN A 421 -10.29 14.55 -13.65
N HIS A 422 -9.13 14.47 -12.97
CA HIS A 422 -8.44 15.61 -12.37
C HIS A 422 -7.08 15.91 -13.01
N ALA A 423 -6.53 14.95 -13.76
CA ALA A 423 -5.17 15.01 -14.31
C ALA A 423 -4.86 16.27 -15.12
N VAL A 424 -5.78 16.75 -15.97
CA VAL A 424 -5.56 17.95 -16.81
C VAL A 424 -5.41 19.20 -15.95
N ALA A 425 -6.30 19.40 -14.98
CA ALA A 425 -6.26 20.58 -14.11
C ALA A 425 -5.04 20.58 -13.18
N ILE A 426 -4.63 19.39 -12.71
CA ILE A 426 -3.42 19.23 -11.91
C ILE A 426 -2.18 19.51 -12.75
N ALA A 427 -2.10 18.97 -13.96
CA ALA A 427 -0.98 19.21 -14.88
C ALA A 427 -0.86 20.70 -15.22
N GLU A 428 -1.97 21.39 -15.46
CA GLU A 428 -2.00 22.84 -15.72
C GLU A 428 -1.46 23.64 -14.53
N SER A 429 -1.92 23.36 -13.29
CA SER A 429 -1.45 24.03 -12.07
C SER A 429 0.04 23.80 -11.77
N LEU A 430 0.59 22.66 -12.23
CA LEU A 430 2.00 22.30 -12.06
C LEU A 430 2.89 22.66 -13.26
N GLY A 431 2.32 23.19 -14.35
CA GLY A 431 3.05 23.49 -15.59
C GLY A 431 3.52 22.25 -16.37
N ILE A 432 2.93 21.08 -16.13
CA ILE A 432 3.26 19.82 -16.80
C ILE A 432 2.62 19.78 -18.19
N LYS A 433 3.43 19.49 -19.21
CA LYS A 433 2.98 19.51 -20.62
C LYS A 433 2.43 18.19 -21.13
N GLN A 434 2.70 17.08 -20.45
CA GLN A 434 2.36 15.75 -20.93
C GLN A 434 1.81 14.87 -19.80
N ILE A 435 0.65 14.27 -20.07
CA ILE A 435 -0.02 13.30 -19.19
C ILE A 435 0.03 11.94 -19.88
N LEU A 436 0.39 10.91 -19.13
CA LEU A 436 0.40 9.53 -19.57
C LEU A 436 -0.70 8.77 -18.81
N VAL A 437 -1.57 8.09 -19.54
CA VAL A 437 -2.65 7.27 -18.99
C VAL A 437 -2.42 5.84 -19.48
N HIS A 438 -2.05 4.94 -18.58
CA HIS A 438 -1.86 3.54 -18.96
C HIS A 438 -3.21 2.89 -19.26
N ARG A 439 -3.27 1.95 -20.24
CA ARG A 439 -4.52 1.22 -20.57
C ARG A 439 -5.10 0.47 -19.36
N TYR A 440 -4.23 0.03 -18.45
CA TYR A 440 -4.58 -0.64 -17.21
C TYR A 440 -4.57 0.30 -15.99
N SER A 441 -4.83 1.60 -16.18
CA SER A 441 -4.78 2.62 -15.12
C SER A 441 -5.56 2.26 -13.84
N SER A 442 -6.70 1.58 -13.96
CA SER A 442 -7.50 1.17 -12.80
C SER A 442 -6.92 0.00 -11.99
N VAL A 443 -6.04 -0.80 -12.59
CA VAL A 443 -5.40 -1.97 -11.97
C VAL A 443 -3.87 -1.88 -12.07
N LEU A 444 -3.33 -0.66 -12.24
CA LEU A 444 -1.92 -0.44 -12.50
C LEU A 444 -1.06 -0.94 -11.35
N SER A 445 -1.55 -0.87 -10.11
CA SER A 445 -0.84 -1.40 -8.94
C SER A 445 -0.65 -2.91 -9.01
N ALA A 446 -1.68 -3.66 -9.45
CA ALA A 446 -1.56 -5.10 -9.65
C ALA A 446 -0.63 -5.43 -10.84
N TYR A 447 -0.67 -4.63 -11.90
CA TYR A 447 0.25 -4.77 -13.03
C TYR A 447 1.71 -4.50 -12.61
N GLY A 448 1.94 -3.46 -11.80
CA GLY A 448 3.26 -3.13 -11.28
C GLY A 448 3.79 -4.17 -10.30
N MET A 449 2.93 -4.81 -9.50
CA MET A 449 3.33 -5.99 -8.69
C MET A 449 3.85 -7.13 -9.57
N ALA A 450 3.25 -7.36 -10.75
CA ALA A 450 3.73 -8.40 -11.67
C ALA A 450 5.05 -8.04 -12.37
N LEU A 451 5.41 -6.74 -12.41
CA LEU A 451 6.66 -6.25 -12.99
C LEU A 451 7.77 -6.04 -11.96
N ALA A 452 7.46 -6.12 -10.67
CA ALA A 452 8.41 -5.87 -9.60
C ALA A 452 9.46 -6.97 -9.53
N ASP A 453 10.67 -6.58 -9.14
CA ASP A 453 11.78 -7.50 -8.92
C ASP A 453 11.82 -7.95 -7.46
N VAL A 454 12.40 -9.12 -7.20
CA VAL A 454 12.66 -9.59 -5.84
C VAL A 454 13.85 -8.84 -5.28
N VAL A 455 13.74 -8.35 -4.05
CA VAL A 455 14.77 -7.52 -3.41
C VAL A 455 15.19 -8.11 -2.07
N ASP A 456 16.50 -8.26 -1.87
CA ASP A 456 17.12 -8.49 -0.56
C ASP A 456 18.00 -7.29 -0.21
N GLU A 457 17.73 -6.71 0.95
CA GLU A 457 18.41 -5.52 1.41
C GLU A 457 19.16 -5.78 2.70
N ARG A 458 20.41 -5.30 2.74
CA ARG A 458 21.31 -5.44 3.89
C ARG A 458 21.92 -4.09 4.22
N GLN A 459 22.00 -3.81 5.51
CA GLN A 459 22.55 -2.56 6.03
C GLN A 459 23.37 -2.84 7.28
N GLU A 460 24.51 -2.18 7.40
CA GLU A 460 25.35 -2.22 8.59
C GLU A 460 25.79 -0.80 8.98
N PRO A 461 25.78 -0.45 10.28
CA PRO A 461 26.21 0.86 10.75
C PRO A 461 27.72 1.04 10.56
N GLU A 462 28.13 2.29 10.37
CA GLU A 462 29.52 2.70 10.26
C GLU A 462 29.70 4.08 10.92
N SER A 463 30.90 4.40 11.38
CA SER A 463 31.20 5.74 11.89
C SER A 463 32.58 6.14 11.40
N LYS A 464 32.69 6.35 10.08
CA LYS A 464 33.98 6.64 9.42
C LYS A 464 33.92 7.98 8.69
N VAL A 465 35.01 8.74 8.80
CA VAL A 465 35.21 9.94 7.98
C VAL A 465 35.51 9.51 6.54
N TRP A 466 34.78 10.09 5.59
CA TRP A 466 35.03 9.92 4.16
C TRP A 466 36.32 10.64 3.77
N ASP A 467 37.32 9.88 3.34
CA ASP A 467 38.55 10.44 2.79
C ASP A 467 38.36 10.83 1.32
N ILE A 468 38.79 12.05 0.98
CA ILE A 468 38.80 12.57 -0.41
C ILE A 468 39.90 11.89 -1.25
N VAL A 469 40.90 11.27 -0.61
CA VAL A 469 42.03 10.61 -1.28
C VAL A 469 41.63 9.20 -1.73
N GLU A 470 41.76 8.93 -3.04
CA GLU A 470 41.51 7.60 -3.63
C GLU A 470 42.33 6.49 -2.91
N GLY A 471 41.67 5.36 -2.63
CA GLY A 471 42.29 4.17 -2.03
C GLY A 471 42.30 4.09 -0.50
N LYS A 472 41.93 5.16 0.24
CA LYS A 472 41.84 5.12 1.72
C LYS A 472 40.49 4.64 2.28
N ASN A 473 39.49 4.51 1.41
CA ASN A 473 38.16 4.00 1.77
C ASN A 473 38.03 2.47 1.59
N GLU A 474 39.15 1.73 1.61
CA GLU A 474 39.18 0.28 1.38
C GLU A 474 38.33 -0.52 2.39
N SER A 475 38.26 -0.07 3.65
CA SER A 475 37.40 -0.71 4.64
C SER A 475 35.90 -0.64 4.29
N LEU A 476 35.46 0.46 3.66
CA LEU A 476 34.07 0.61 3.20
C LEU A 476 33.81 -0.31 2.00
N ARG A 477 34.79 -0.45 1.11
CA ARG A 477 34.73 -1.38 -0.03
C ARG A 477 34.59 -2.84 0.45
N ILE A 478 35.39 -3.25 1.43
CA ILE A 478 35.32 -4.59 2.02
C ILE A 478 33.92 -4.84 2.61
N LYS A 479 33.38 -3.90 3.39
CA LYS A 479 32.03 -4.03 3.96
C LYS A 479 30.94 -4.11 2.89
N ILE A 480 31.02 -3.31 1.82
CA ILE A 480 30.09 -3.39 0.69
C ILE A 480 30.12 -4.78 0.05
N GLU A 481 31.31 -5.33 -0.20
CA GLU A 481 31.44 -6.67 -0.79
C GLU A 481 30.95 -7.79 0.15
N GLU A 482 31.18 -7.69 1.46
CA GLU A 482 30.61 -8.62 2.45
C GLU A 482 29.07 -8.59 2.44
N LEU A 483 28.47 -7.40 2.37
CA LEU A 483 27.02 -7.25 2.27
C LEU A 483 26.47 -7.79 0.94
N LYS A 484 27.21 -7.58 -0.17
CA LYS A 484 26.86 -8.14 -1.48
C LYS A 484 26.85 -9.66 -1.46
N GLU A 485 27.85 -10.31 -0.87
CA GLU A 485 27.88 -11.77 -0.75
C GLU A 485 26.73 -12.31 0.14
N LYS A 486 26.41 -11.63 1.25
CA LYS A 486 25.24 -12.00 2.08
C LYS A 486 23.93 -11.90 1.28
N SER A 487 23.76 -10.82 0.52
CA SER A 487 22.57 -10.60 -0.32
C SER A 487 22.51 -11.59 -1.49
N LYS A 488 23.66 -11.88 -2.11
CA LYS A 488 23.84 -12.88 -3.15
C LYS A 488 23.34 -14.25 -2.70
N GLN A 489 23.80 -14.71 -1.54
CA GLN A 489 23.37 -15.98 -0.97
C GLN A 489 21.85 -16.00 -0.75
N ALA A 490 21.28 -14.91 -0.19
CA ALA A 490 19.86 -14.82 0.08
C ALA A 490 18.99 -14.84 -1.20
N LEU A 491 19.48 -14.29 -2.32
CA LEU A 491 18.81 -14.32 -3.62
C LEU A 491 19.01 -15.66 -4.36
N HIS A 492 20.19 -16.29 -4.22
CA HIS A 492 20.42 -17.67 -4.68
C HIS A 492 19.49 -18.65 -3.99
N ASP A 493 19.27 -18.48 -2.69
CA ASP A 493 18.32 -19.29 -1.93
C ASP A 493 16.87 -19.13 -2.44
N GLN A 494 16.56 -18.02 -3.12
CA GLN A 494 15.27 -17.78 -3.78
C GLN A 494 15.27 -18.22 -5.27
N GLY A 495 16.37 -18.81 -5.74
CA GLY A 495 16.50 -19.39 -7.06
C GLY A 495 16.86 -18.41 -8.18
N PHE A 496 17.53 -17.30 -7.87
CA PHE A 496 18.12 -16.40 -8.87
C PHE A 496 19.57 -16.77 -9.15
N GLY A 497 19.95 -16.86 -10.43
CA GLY A 497 21.35 -17.07 -10.83
C GLY A 497 22.14 -15.76 -10.90
N ASP A 498 23.47 -15.84 -10.88
CA ASP A 498 24.39 -14.68 -10.82
C ASP A 498 24.10 -13.60 -11.88
N LYS A 499 23.76 -14.00 -13.11
CA LYS A 499 23.50 -13.06 -14.22
C LYS A 499 22.19 -12.28 -14.07
N ALA A 500 21.28 -12.73 -13.21
CA ALA A 500 20.01 -12.10 -12.94
C ALA A 500 20.05 -11.17 -11.72
N ILE A 501 21.15 -11.15 -10.97
CA ILE A 501 21.31 -10.34 -9.76
C ILE A 501 22.03 -9.04 -10.11
N VAL A 502 21.43 -7.91 -9.74
CA VAL A 502 22.02 -6.57 -9.85
C VAL A 502 22.14 -5.97 -8.45
N TYR A 503 23.19 -5.21 -8.18
CA TYR A 503 23.40 -4.56 -6.89
C TYR A 503 23.33 -3.04 -7.02
N GLU A 504 22.64 -2.41 -6.08
CA GLU A 504 22.70 -0.97 -5.84
C GLU A 504 23.44 -0.74 -4.51
N GLU A 505 24.49 0.08 -4.55
CA GLU A 505 25.38 0.37 -3.42
C GLU A 505 25.07 1.77 -2.88
N TYR A 506 24.86 1.89 -1.58
CA TYR A 506 24.49 3.13 -0.90
C TYR A 506 25.40 3.41 0.31
N LEU A 507 25.72 4.68 0.50
CA LEU A 507 26.33 5.20 1.73
C LEU A 507 25.43 6.29 2.30
N ASN A 508 25.13 6.20 3.60
CA ASN A 508 24.44 7.28 4.29
C ASN A 508 25.47 8.28 4.81
N MET A 509 25.45 9.50 4.26
CA MET A 509 26.50 10.49 4.42
C MET A 509 25.96 11.79 4.99
N ARG A 510 26.71 12.44 5.86
CA ARG A 510 26.39 13.77 6.41
C ARG A 510 27.63 14.59 6.67
N TYR A 511 27.48 15.89 6.83
CA TYR A 511 28.56 16.73 7.32
C TYR A 511 28.70 16.58 8.85
N ARG A 512 29.93 16.62 9.36
CA ARG A 512 30.18 16.66 10.81
C ARG A 512 29.45 17.84 11.46
N GLY A 513 28.88 17.62 12.64
CA GLY A 513 28.07 18.62 13.36
C GLY A 513 26.70 18.89 12.74
N THR A 514 26.24 18.07 11.79
CA THR A 514 24.86 18.10 11.29
C THR A 514 24.14 16.81 11.62
N GLU A 515 22.81 16.87 11.77
CA GLU A 515 21.95 15.69 11.95
C GLU A 515 21.34 15.18 10.63
N SER A 516 21.37 15.99 9.58
CA SER A 516 20.77 15.66 8.28
C SER A 516 21.71 14.77 7.47
N ALA A 517 21.38 13.49 7.39
CA ALA A 517 22.06 12.53 6.54
C ALA A 517 21.33 12.32 5.21
N LEU A 518 22.10 12.16 4.15
CA LEU A 518 21.63 11.87 2.79
C LEU A 518 22.09 10.47 2.40
N MET A 519 21.17 9.67 1.89
CA MET A 519 21.51 8.36 1.35
C MET A 519 21.99 8.51 -0.09
N ILE A 520 23.28 8.32 -0.30
CA ILE A 520 23.96 8.53 -1.58
C ILE A 520 24.17 7.20 -2.28
N VAL A 521 23.61 7.07 -3.47
CA VAL A 521 23.86 5.89 -4.33
C VAL A 521 25.18 6.06 -5.07
N LYS A 522 25.83 4.95 -5.39
CA LYS A 522 27.01 4.94 -6.25
C LYS A 522 26.70 5.54 -7.63
N PRO A 523 27.42 6.58 -8.08
CA PRO A 523 27.20 7.17 -9.39
C PRO A 523 27.62 6.21 -10.52
N GLU A 524 26.86 6.20 -11.62
CA GLU A 524 27.21 5.41 -12.80
C GLU A 524 28.47 5.96 -13.50
N GLY A 525 29.36 5.07 -13.94
CA GLY A 525 30.53 5.42 -14.75
C GLY A 525 31.72 6.03 -14.00
N LYS A 526 31.63 6.27 -12.68
CA LYS A 526 32.75 6.67 -11.82
C LYS A 526 32.92 5.67 -10.69
N ASP A 527 34.13 5.11 -10.52
CA ASP A 527 34.38 4.16 -9.44
C ASP A 527 34.41 4.88 -8.08
N PHE A 528 33.52 4.46 -7.17
CA PHE A 528 33.51 4.84 -5.75
C PHE A 528 33.46 6.36 -5.46
N ALA A 529 32.90 7.17 -6.35
CA ALA A 529 32.81 8.64 -6.24
C ALA A 529 31.63 9.14 -5.38
N PHE A 530 31.41 8.53 -4.21
CA PHE A 530 30.28 8.90 -3.32
C PHE A 530 30.41 10.33 -2.75
N GLY A 531 31.63 10.80 -2.47
CA GLY A 531 31.86 12.16 -1.96
C GLY A 531 31.38 13.25 -2.92
N ASP A 532 31.70 13.14 -4.21
CA ASP A 532 31.25 14.09 -5.23
C ASP A 532 29.72 14.06 -5.36
N ALA A 533 29.14 12.85 -5.39
CA ALA A 533 27.69 12.66 -5.47
C ALA A 533 26.96 13.24 -4.25
N PHE A 534 27.55 13.12 -3.05
CA PHE A 534 27.03 13.73 -1.83
C PHE A 534 26.99 15.26 -1.95
N VAL A 535 28.08 15.88 -2.39
CA VAL A 535 28.17 17.34 -2.54
C VAL A 535 27.17 17.87 -3.57
N GLU A 536 27.05 17.18 -4.71
CA GLU A 536 26.07 17.53 -5.75
C GLU A 536 24.62 17.42 -5.24
N GLN A 537 24.28 16.32 -4.56
CA GLN A 537 22.95 16.10 -4.02
C GLN A 537 22.62 17.08 -2.88
N HIS A 538 23.56 17.37 -2.00
CA HIS A 538 23.38 18.36 -0.93
C HIS A 538 23.17 19.77 -1.49
N GLN A 539 23.92 20.15 -2.54
CA GLN A 539 23.71 21.42 -3.25
C GLN A 539 22.34 21.49 -3.93
N GLN A 540 21.86 20.38 -4.49
CA GLN A 540 20.55 20.30 -5.13
C GLN A 540 19.40 20.44 -4.12
N GLU A 541 19.47 19.71 -3.01
CA GLU A 541 18.38 19.61 -2.04
C GLU A 541 18.33 20.82 -1.09
N PHE A 542 19.49 21.31 -0.65
CA PHE A 542 19.57 22.40 0.34
C PHE A 542 20.04 23.74 -0.22
N GLY A 543 20.64 23.77 -1.43
CA GLY A 543 21.11 24.99 -2.07
C GLY A 543 22.47 25.51 -1.58
N PHE A 544 23.15 24.79 -0.69
CA PHE A 544 24.49 25.13 -0.18
C PHE A 544 25.33 23.89 0.11
N THR A 545 26.63 24.05 0.38
CA THR A 545 27.57 22.99 0.76
C THR A 545 28.50 23.47 1.87
N PHE A 546 29.15 22.55 2.58
CA PHE A 546 30.14 22.87 3.64
C PHE A 546 31.53 22.33 3.27
N PRO A 547 32.32 23.06 2.44
CA PRO A 547 33.61 22.57 1.97
C PRO A 547 34.63 22.35 3.10
N ASP A 548 34.52 23.10 4.20
CA ASP A 548 35.45 23.03 5.34
C ASP A 548 35.08 21.96 6.38
N ARG A 549 34.01 21.19 6.15
CA ARG A 549 33.54 20.16 7.08
C ARG A 549 33.80 18.76 6.54
N ASP A 550 34.29 17.91 7.42
CA ASP A 550 34.44 16.48 7.15
C ASP A 550 33.08 15.85 6.84
N ILE A 551 33.06 14.93 5.88
CA ILE A 551 31.89 14.10 5.58
C ILE A 551 32.02 12.80 6.38
N ILE A 552 30.97 12.42 7.09
CA ILE A 552 30.87 11.20 7.89
C ILE A 552 29.93 10.22 7.19
N VAL A 553 30.34 8.95 7.13
CA VAL A 553 29.51 7.83 6.71
C VAL A 553 28.93 7.16 7.95
N ASP A 554 27.62 7.23 8.13
CA ASP A 554 26.89 6.68 9.28
C ASP A 554 26.43 5.22 9.06
N ASP A 555 26.25 4.79 7.82
CA ASP A 555 25.94 3.41 7.47
C ASP A 555 26.24 3.05 6.01
N VAL A 556 26.38 1.75 5.77
CA VAL A 556 26.59 1.13 4.47
C VAL A 556 25.38 0.25 4.16
N ARG A 557 24.78 0.43 2.98
CA ARG A 557 23.61 -0.32 2.54
C ARG A 557 23.82 -0.89 1.14
N VAL A 558 23.43 -2.15 0.97
CA VAL A 558 23.44 -2.85 -0.32
C VAL A 558 22.05 -3.40 -0.59
N ARG A 559 21.55 -3.12 -1.78
CA ARG A 559 20.28 -3.64 -2.28
C ARG A 559 20.55 -4.61 -3.42
N GLY A 560 20.35 -5.89 -3.18
CA GLY A 560 20.40 -6.92 -4.21
C GLY A 560 19.04 -7.09 -4.88
N ILE A 561 19.02 -7.02 -6.21
CA ILE A 561 17.81 -7.09 -7.04
C ILE A 561 17.89 -8.34 -7.90
N GLY A 562 17.01 -9.31 -7.62
CA GLY A 562 16.77 -10.48 -8.45
C GLY A 562 15.81 -10.14 -9.59
N LYS A 563 16.35 -9.96 -10.80
CA LYS A 563 15.57 -9.62 -11.99
C LYS A 563 14.62 -10.77 -12.35
N SER A 564 13.33 -10.53 -12.16
CA SER A 564 12.28 -11.54 -12.40
C SER A 564 11.68 -11.43 -13.80
N PHE A 565 11.67 -10.22 -14.36
CA PHE A 565 11.08 -9.95 -15.67
C PHE A 565 12.12 -9.34 -16.62
N GLN A 566 12.36 -10.00 -17.76
CA GLN A 566 13.23 -9.50 -18.84
C GLN A 566 12.39 -9.32 -20.12
N GLY A 567 11.64 -8.23 -20.22
CA GLY A 567 10.89 -7.97 -21.46
C GLY A 567 9.73 -7.00 -21.33
N LEU A 568 10.00 -5.77 -20.88
CA LEU A 568 9.06 -4.69 -21.13
C LEU A 568 9.04 -4.38 -22.64
N ASP A 569 7.85 -4.11 -23.16
CA ASP A 569 7.67 -3.59 -24.51
C ASP A 569 8.46 -2.29 -24.71
N LYS A 570 8.56 -1.83 -25.97
CA LYS A 570 9.20 -0.56 -26.31
C LYS A 570 8.72 0.57 -25.40
N SER A 571 9.61 1.45 -24.96
CA SER A 571 9.25 2.62 -24.14
C SER A 571 8.23 3.50 -24.87
N VAL A 572 7.45 4.26 -24.10
CA VAL A 572 6.45 5.20 -24.62
C VAL A 572 7.07 6.18 -25.63
N ASP A 573 8.29 6.66 -25.38
CA ASP A 573 8.99 7.57 -26.29
C ASP A 573 9.35 6.92 -27.62
N VAL A 574 9.81 5.66 -27.60
CA VAL A 574 10.08 4.91 -28.83
C VAL A 574 8.77 4.67 -29.58
N GLN A 575 7.70 4.28 -28.89
CA GLN A 575 6.39 4.10 -29.51
C GLN A 575 5.88 5.40 -30.15
N LEU A 576 5.98 6.53 -29.46
CA LEU A 576 5.55 7.83 -29.97
C LEU A 576 6.36 8.29 -31.19
N LYS A 577 7.65 7.92 -31.29
CA LYS A 577 8.48 8.21 -32.47
C LYS A 577 8.09 7.34 -33.68
N GLU A 578 7.65 6.11 -33.45
CA GLU A 578 7.27 5.16 -34.51
C GLU A 578 5.83 5.38 -35.01
N ILE A 579 4.93 5.84 -34.13
CA ILE A 579 3.53 6.06 -34.44
C ILE A 579 3.34 7.22 -35.42
N LYS A 580 2.48 7.02 -36.42
CA LYS A 580 2.01 8.08 -37.32
C LYS A 580 0.68 8.64 -36.80
N PRO A 581 0.65 9.87 -36.26
CA PRO A 581 -0.57 10.43 -35.70
C PRO A 581 -1.61 10.71 -36.79
N LYS A 582 -2.86 10.31 -36.53
CA LYS A 582 -4.01 10.49 -37.42
C LYS A 582 -5.11 11.25 -36.68
N ASP A 583 -5.45 12.45 -37.15
CA ASP A 583 -6.57 13.20 -36.57
C ASP A 583 -7.89 12.45 -36.80
N ILE A 584 -8.65 12.25 -35.73
CA ILE A 584 -10.02 11.75 -35.84
C ILE A 584 -10.89 12.86 -36.43
N GLU A 585 -11.56 12.57 -37.54
CA GLU A 585 -12.55 13.49 -38.11
C GLU A 585 -13.77 13.59 -37.19
N SER A 586 -14.31 14.81 -37.06
CA SER A 586 -15.51 15.07 -36.26
C SER A 586 -16.67 14.18 -36.69
N GLY A 587 -17.29 13.48 -35.74
CA GLY A 587 -18.41 12.55 -35.95
C GLY A 587 -17.99 11.11 -36.26
N LYS A 588 -16.71 10.82 -36.53
CA LYS A 588 -16.21 9.44 -36.68
C LYS A 588 -15.73 8.91 -35.33
N LYS A 589 -16.05 7.64 -35.03
CA LYS A 589 -15.70 6.95 -33.77
C LYS A 589 -16.24 7.63 -32.50
N GLU A 590 -17.11 8.64 -32.64
CA GLU A 590 -17.79 9.29 -31.52
C GLU A 590 -18.91 8.38 -31.00
N TYR A 591 -18.91 8.10 -29.71
CA TYR A 591 -20.02 7.39 -29.06
C TYR A 591 -21.23 8.32 -28.90
N LYS A 592 -20.99 9.54 -28.39
CA LYS A 592 -22.03 10.55 -28.10
C LYS A 592 -21.40 11.93 -27.91
N ARG A 593 -22.21 12.99 -28.01
CA ARG A 593 -21.89 14.35 -27.56
C ARG A 593 -22.72 14.76 -26.36
N THR A 594 -22.10 15.49 -25.43
CA THR A 594 -22.79 16.04 -24.26
C THR A 594 -22.27 17.42 -23.90
N ARG A 595 -23.09 18.22 -23.19
CA ARG A 595 -22.69 19.53 -22.67
C ARG A 595 -21.95 19.40 -21.35
N VAL A 596 -20.64 19.57 -21.41
CA VAL A 596 -19.73 19.46 -20.25
C VAL A 596 -19.33 20.86 -19.82
N TYR A 597 -19.29 21.11 -18.51
CA TYR A 597 -18.83 22.40 -18.00
C TYR A 597 -17.29 22.44 -17.86
N PHE A 598 -16.68 23.36 -18.59
CA PHE A 598 -15.27 23.74 -18.46
C PHE A 598 -15.21 25.22 -18.09
N GLY A 599 -14.29 25.59 -17.18
CA GLY A 599 -14.26 26.86 -16.45
C GLY A 599 -14.83 28.08 -17.21
N GLY A 600 -16.10 28.40 -16.93
CA GLY A 600 -16.84 29.55 -17.46
C GLY A 600 -18.09 29.21 -18.27
N LYS A 601 -18.15 28.08 -19.00
CA LYS A 601 -19.35 27.71 -19.78
C LYS A 601 -19.47 26.21 -20.05
N ARG A 602 -20.68 25.76 -20.38
CA ARG A 602 -20.93 24.42 -20.91
C ARG A 602 -20.60 24.37 -22.41
N GLU A 603 -19.75 23.43 -22.81
CA GLU A 603 -19.36 23.21 -24.20
C GLU A 603 -19.80 21.81 -24.69
N GLU A 604 -20.22 21.72 -25.95
CA GLU A 604 -20.55 20.45 -26.61
C GLU A 604 -19.28 19.62 -26.84
N THR A 605 -19.18 18.50 -26.14
CA THR A 605 -17.95 17.72 -26.04
C THR A 605 -18.17 16.30 -26.57
N PRO A 606 -17.38 15.83 -27.56
CA PRO A 606 -17.42 14.46 -28.04
C PRO A 606 -16.86 13.48 -27.01
N ILE A 607 -17.51 12.33 -26.92
CA ILE A 607 -17.15 11.21 -26.05
C ILE A 607 -16.66 10.07 -26.94
N TYR A 608 -15.46 9.57 -26.67
CA TYR A 608 -14.86 8.42 -27.36
C TYR A 608 -14.65 7.28 -26.37
N LYS A 609 -14.94 6.05 -26.76
CA LYS A 609 -14.55 4.87 -25.99
C LYS A 609 -13.15 4.47 -26.39
N LEU A 610 -12.30 4.16 -25.41
CA LEU A 610 -10.92 3.77 -25.65
C LEU A 610 -10.78 2.49 -26.49
N GLU A 611 -11.78 1.61 -26.45
CA GLU A 611 -11.83 0.37 -27.22
C GLU A 611 -12.11 0.56 -28.72
N ASP A 612 -12.75 1.67 -29.09
CA ASP A 612 -13.08 2.01 -30.48
C ASP A 612 -11.94 2.77 -31.18
N LEU A 613 -10.91 3.16 -30.43
CA LEU A 613 -9.76 3.92 -30.92
C LEU A 613 -8.62 2.99 -31.38
N GLU A 614 -7.94 3.40 -32.44
CA GLU A 614 -6.79 2.69 -33.00
C GLU A 614 -5.48 3.36 -32.56
N VAL A 615 -4.37 2.60 -32.61
CA VAL A 615 -3.04 3.14 -32.32
C VAL A 615 -2.72 4.25 -33.32
N GLY A 616 -2.40 5.44 -32.81
CA GLY A 616 -2.10 6.63 -33.62
C GLY A 616 -3.27 7.61 -33.78
N ASP A 617 -4.48 7.26 -33.36
CA ASP A 617 -5.60 8.20 -33.38
C ASP A 617 -5.35 9.40 -32.43
N ARG A 618 -5.65 10.62 -32.90
CA ARG A 618 -5.53 11.87 -32.16
C ARG A 618 -6.89 12.58 -32.07
N ALA A 619 -7.44 12.63 -30.86
CA ALA A 619 -8.62 13.43 -30.53
C ALA A 619 -8.20 14.84 -30.09
N LYS A 620 -8.79 15.89 -30.68
CA LYS A 620 -8.57 17.28 -30.25
C LYS A 620 -9.53 17.63 -29.11
N GLY A 621 -9.02 18.29 -28.08
CA GLY A 621 -9.81 18.76 -26.95
C GLY A 621 -10.70 19.97 -27.29
N PRO A 622 -11.77 20.23 -26.52
CA PRO A 622 -12.25 19.42 -25.39
C PRO A 622 -12.85 18.09 -25.86
N ALA A 623 -12.50 17.00 -25.18
CA ALA A 623 -12.97 15.65 -25.47
C ALA A 623 -12.99 14.81 -24.19
N ILE A 624 -13.89 13.83 -24.11
CA ILE A 624 -13.93 12.84 -23.02
C ILE A 624 -13.53 11.48 -23.59
N LEU A 625 -12.54 10.84 -22.96
CA LEU A 625 -12.16 9.46 -23.23
C LEU A 625 -12.70 8.58 -22.11
N VAL A 626 -13.45 7.54 -22.48
CA VAL A 626 -14.05 6.60 -21.52
C VAL A 626 -13.36 5.24 -21.63
N CYS A 627 -12.98 4.69 -20.48
CA CYS A 627 -12.39 3.36 -20.38
C CYS A 627 -13.31 2.44 -19.55
N PRO A 628 -13.74 1.28 -20.10
CA PRO A 628 -14.58 0.33 -19.36
C PRO A 628 -13.93 -0.22 -18.09
N MET A 629 -12.59 -0.27 -18.07
CA MET A 629 -11.84 -0.88 -16.98
C MET A 629 -11.78 -0.01 -15.72
N CYS A 630 -12.31 1.21 -15.73
CA CYS A 630 -12.46 2.03 -14.53
C CYS A 630 -13.56 1.52 -13.57
N THR A 631 -14.20 0.39 -13.89
CA THR A 631 -15.04 -0.33 -12.95
C THR A 631 -14.84 -1.84 -13.05
N THR A 632 -14.86 -2.52 -11.90
CA THR A 632 -14.85 -3.98 -11.66
C THR A 632 -14.96 -4.89 -12.90
N SER A 633 -13.97 -5.78 -13.07
CA SER A 633 -13.77 -6.70 -14.20
C SER A 633 -15.07 -7.26 -14.80
N ASN A 634 -15.37 -6.80 -16.02
CA ASN A 634 -16.51 -7.23 -16.83
C ASN A 634 -16.45 -8.74 -17.19
N ALA A 635 -17.61 -9.37 -17.37
CA ALA A 635 -17.74 -10.78 -17.77
C ALA A 635 -16.98 -11.08 -19.08
N GLU A 636 -17.01 -10.13 -20.01
CA GLU A 636 -16.36 -10.19 -21.31
C GLU A 636 -14.82 -10.23 -21.18
N VAL A 637 -14.26 -9.63 -20.13
CA VAL A 637 -12.82 -9.71 -19.84
C VAL A 637 -12.46 -11.11 -19.32
N PHE A 638 -13.34 -11.73 -18.53
CA PHE A 638 -13.14 -13.08 -18.01
C PHE A 638 -13.17 -14.12 -19.13
N GLU A 639 -14.14 -14.02 -20.06
CA GLU A 639 -14.23 -14.86 -21.26
C GLU A 639 -13.10 -14.62 -22.28
N ARG A 640 -12.56 -13.39 -22.35
CA ARG A 640 -11.42 -13.09 -23.22
C ARG A 640 -10.09 -13.60 -22.65
N ARG A 641 -9.96 -13.61 -21.33
CA ARG A 641 -8.72 -13.99 -20.64
C ARG A 641 -8.57 -15.50 -20.47
N TYR A 642 -9.69 -16.21 -20.32
CA TYR A 642 -9.71 -17.66 -20.12
C TYR A 642 -10.61 -18.31 -21.16
N PRO A 643 -10.31 -19.55 -21.60
CA PRO A 643 -11.13 -20.27 -22.57
C PRO A 643 -12.44 -20.76 -21.90
N VAL A 644 -13.30 -19.84 -21.49
CA VAL A 644 -14.53 -20.09 -20.76
C VAL A 644 -15.67 -19.21 -21.28
N ILE A 645 -16.91 -19.63 -21.04
CA ILE A 645 -18.13 -18.87 -21.34
C ILE A 645 -18.90 -18.68 -20.03
N LEU A 646 -19.21 -17.45 -19.67
CA LEU A 646 -20.06 -17.13 -18.53
C LEU A 646 -21.53 -17.20 -18.98
N ARG A 647 -22.14 -18.36 -18.79
CA ARG A 647 -23.54 -18.66 -19.16
C ARG A 647 -24.56 -17.86 -18.35
N GLU A 648 -24.26 -17.59 -17.09
CA GLU A 648 -25.15 -16.85 -16.19
C GLU A 648 -24.36 -16.01 -15.20
N PHE A 649 -24.81 -14.77 -14.99
CA PHE A 649 -24.37 -13.94 -13.87
C PHE A 649 -25.57 -13.17 -13.33
N SER A 650 -26.22 -13.72 -12.30
CA SER A 650 -27.52 -13.25 -11.82
C SER A 650 -27.58 -13.23 -10.29
N LEU A 651 -28.51 -12.48 -9.70
CA LEU A 651 -28.76 -12.56 -8.26
C LEU A 651 -29.39 -13.91 -7.90
N ARG A 652 -28.90 -14.52 -6.83
CA ARG A 652 -29.46 -15.75 -6.24
C ARG A 652 -30.67 -15.40 -5.38
N ALA A 653 -31.80 -15.14 -6.04
CA ALA A 653 -33.03 -14.70 -5.40
C ALA A 653 -33.45 -15.60 -4.23
N GLY A 654 -33.73 -15.01 -3.08
CA GLY A 654 -34.21 -15.73 -1.89
C GLY A 654 -33.11 -16.29 -0.99
N SER A 655 -31.83 -16.15 -1.35
CA SER A 655 -30.72 -16.64 -0.53
C SER A 655 -30.43 -15.80 0.71
N GLY A 656 -30.95 -14.57 0.80
CA GLY A 656 -30.83 -13.72 1.98
C GLY A 656 -31.78 -14.13 3.11
N GLY A 657 -31.30 -14.09 4.36
CA GLY A 657 -32.07 -14.41 5.55
C GLY A 657 -33.24 -13.45 5.78
N LYS A 658 -34.38 -13.97 6.26
CA LYS A 658 -35.57 -13.15 6.54
C LYS A 658 -35.44 -12.45 7.88
N GLY A 659 -36.01 -11.27 7.99
CA GLY A 659 -36.07 -10.50 9.23
C GLY A 659 -36.83 -9.21 8.98
N GLN A 660 -36.95 -8.37 10.00
CA GLN A 660 -37.44 -6.99 9.85
C GLN A 660 -36.69 -6.27 8.71
N HIS A 661 -35.36 -6.44 8.67
CA HIS A 661 -34.51 -6.15 7.53
C HIS A 661 -33.97 -7.44 6.93
N ARG A 662 -34.39 -7.76 5.70
CA ARG A 662 -33.92 -8.93 4.96
C ARG A 662 -32.44 -8.75 4.61
N GLY A 663 -31.65 -9.80 4.77
CA GLY A 663 -30.26 -9.79 4.32
C GLY A 663 -30.17 -9.84 2.80
N GLY A 664 -29.06 -9.35 2.25
CA GLY A 664 -28.82 -9.29 0.80
C GLY A 664 -28.79 -10.68 0.16
N ASN A 665 -29.20 -10.79 -1.11
CA ASN A 665 -29.06 -12.04 -1.85
C ASN A 665 -27.61 -12.25 -2.29
N GLY A 666 -27.19 -13.50 -2.35
CA GLY A 666 -25.99 -13.90 -3.07
C GLY A 666 -26.17 -13.80 -4.58
N VAL A 667 -25.23 -14.38 -5.32
CA VAL A 667 -25.10 -14.29 -6.78
C VAL A 667 -24.82 -15.67 -7.34
N VAL A 668 -25.37 -15.98 -8.51
CA VAL A 668 -25.09 -17.18 -9.30
C VAL A 668 -24.13 -16.79 -10.43
N ARG A 669 -23.03 -17.52 -10.55
CA ARG A 669 -22.11 -17.47 -11.69
C ARG A 669 -22.03 -18.84 -12.32
N ASP A 670 -22.38 -18.95 -13.59
CA ASP A 670 -22.32 -20.22 -14.31
C ASP A 670 -21.27 -20.13 -15.41
N ILE A 671 -20.19 -20.87 -15.27
CA ILE A 671 -19.01 -20.78 -16.13
C ILE A 671 -18.82 -22.12 -16.83
N GLU A 672 -18.85 -22.12 -18.15
CA GLU A 672 -18.57 -23.26 -19.02
C GLU A 672 -17.12 -23.23 -19.51
N PHE A 673 -16.42 -24.37 -19.45
CA PHE A 673 -15.05 -24.49 -19.91
C PHE A 673 -14.99 -24.93 -21.37
N ARG A 674 -14.10 -24.33 -22.16
CA ARG A 674 -13.98 -24.60 -23.60
C ARG A 674 -12.76 -25.44 -23.95
N MET A 675 -11.77 -25.53 -23.05
CA MET A 675 -10.59 -26.37 -23.24
C MET A 675 -10.69 -27.67 -22.45
N PRO A 676 -10.26 -28.81 -23.04
CA PRO A 676 -10.10 -30.04 -22.29
C PRO A 676 -9.01 -29.86 -21.22
N GLU A 677 -9.16 -30.53 -20.08
CA GLU A 677 -8.17 -30.55 -18.99
C GLU A 677 -7.93 -29.18 -18.34
N THR A 678 -8.95 -28.31 -18.29
CA THR A 678 -8.85 -27.04 -17.57
C THR A 678 -8.89 -27.31 -16.07
N GLN A 679 -7.80 -27.02 -15.35
CA GLN A 679 -7.79 -27.13 -13.90
C GLN A 679 -8.55 -25.94 -13.29
N VAL A 680 -9.56 -26.25 -12.49
CA VAL A 680 -10.45 -25.28 -11.85
C VAL A 680 -10.34 -25.46 -10.35
N SER A 681 -9.74 -24.48 -9.69
CA SER A 681 -9.68 -24.41 -8.23
C SER A 681 -10.67 -23.39 -7.72
N ILE A 682 -11.53 -23.80 -6.77
CA ILE A 682 -12.51 -22.94 -6.13
C ILE A 682 -12.18 -22.77 -4.65
N LEU A 683 -11.98 -21.52 -4.24
CA LEU A 683 -11.80 -21.11 -2.85
C LEU A 683 -12.92 -20.14 -2.47
N SER A 684 -13.80 -20.58 -1.60
CA SER A 684 -14.99 -19.83 -1.22
C SER A 684 -15.43 -20.17 0.20
N GLU A 685 -15.74 -19.14 0.96
CA GLU A 685 -16.15 -19.26 2.36
C GLU A 685 -17.67 -19.31 2.52
N ARG A 686 -18.17 -19.61 3.72
CA ARG A 686 -19.62 -19.67 4.03
C ARG A 686 -20.43 -20.69 3.19
N ARG A 687 -19.79 -21.83 2.86
CA ARG A 687 -20.40 -23.00 2.21
C ARG A 687 -20.88 -24.07 3.19
N VAL A 688 -20.28 -24.07 4.38
CA VAL A 688 -20.63 -24.94 5.52
C VAL A 688 -21.38 -24.14 6.59
N TYR A 689 -20.83 -22.98 6.97
CA TYR A 689 -21.45 -22.06 7.93
C TYR A 689 -22.18 -20.92 7.22
N ARG A 690 -23.51 -20.91 7.35
CA ARG A 690 -24.35 -19.83 6.82
C ARG A 690 -24.13 -18.50 7.56
N PRO A 691 -24.24 -17.36 6.89
CA PRO A 691 -24.33 -16.06 7.56
C PRO A 691 -25.56 -16.02 8.47
N TYR A 692 -25.35 -15.76 9.75
CA TYR A 692 -26.39 -15.86 10.76
C TYR A 692 -27.28 -14.62 10.79
N GLY A 693 -28.55 -14.83 11.12
CA GLY A 693 -29.47 -13.76 11.43
C GLY A 693 -29.16 -13.14 12.80
N LEU A 694 -29.50 -11.87 12.96
CA LEU A 694 -29.24 -11.09 14.17
C LEU A 694 -30.53 -10.53 14.75
N ALA A 695 -30.59 -10.36 16.07
CA ALA A 695 -31.74 -9.76 16.77
C ALA A 695 -33.11 -10.40 16.44
N GLY A 696 -33.15 -11.72 16.23
CA GLY A 696 -34.38 -12.46 15.90
C GLY A 696 -34.65 -12.66 14.41
N GLY A 697 -33.74 -12.21 13.53
CA GLY A 697 -33.76 -12.56 12.11
C GLY A 697 -33.30 -13.99 11.84
N GLU A 698 -33.75 -14.55 10.72
CA GLU A 698 -33.37 -15.85 10.19
C GLU A 698 -32.01 -15.80 9.48
N ASP A 699 -31.30 -16.93 9.50
CA ASP A 699 -30.05 -17.14 8.80
C ASP A 699 -30.22 -17.10 7.27
N ALA A 700 -29.15 -16.75 6.57
CA ALA A 700 -29.10 -16.82 5.11
C ALA A 700 -28.89 -18.25 4.60
N GLU A 701 -29.03 -18.44 3.29
CA GLU A 701 -28.58 -19.67 2.65
C GLU A 701 -27.06 -19.70 2.52
N CYS A 702 -26.48 -20.89 2.75
CA CYS A 702 -25.09 -21.16 2.40
C CYS A 702 -24.88 -20.97 0.90
N GLY A 703 -23.66 -20.59 0.52
CA GLY A 703 -23.26 -20.70 -0.88
C GLY A 703 -23.14 -22.16 -1.29
N LEU A 704 -23.10 -22.42 -2.60
CA LEU A 704 -22.91 -23.73 -3.20
C LEU A 704 -21.97 -23.61 -4.40
N ASN A 705 -21.17 -24.63 -4.66
CA ASN A 705 -20.34 -24.68 -5.86
C ASN A 705 -20.65 -25.99 -6.57
N ILE A 706 -21.33 -25.92 -7.71
CA ILE A 706 -21.86 -27.08 -8.41
C ILE A 706 -21.04 -27.30 -9.66
N TRP A 707 -20.34 -28.42 -9.74
CA TRP A 707 -19.82 -28.92 -11.00
C TRP A 707 -20.92 -29.67 -11.74
N ARG A 708 -21.21 -29.22 -12.96
CA ARG A 708 -22.14 -29.86 -13.88
C ARG A 708 -21.35 -30.49 -15.03
N SER A 709 -21.51 -31.79 -15.20
CA SER A 709 -20.91 -32.58 -16.29
C SER A 709 -22.03 -33.38 -16.96
N ASP A 710 -22.12 -33.27 -18.29
CA ASP A 710 -23.09 -34.04 -19.08
C ASP A 710 -22.35 -35.28 -19.62
N LYS A 711 -22.77 -36.49 -19.20
CA LYS A 711 -22.14 -37.75 -19.62
C LYS A 711 -22.99 -38.43 -20.69
N MET A 712 -22.40 -38.75 -21.85
CA MET A 712 -23.03 -39.66 -22.84
C MET A 712 -23.10 -41.08 -22.25
N LEU A 713 -24.28 -41.66 -22.18
CA LEU A 713 -24.44 -43.11 -22.03
C LEU A 713 -24.29 -43.72 -23.42
N ASN A 714 -23.12 -44.25 -23.75
CA ASN A 714 -22.96 -45.04 -24.97
C ASN A 714 -23.90 -46.25 -24.88
N GLY A 715 -24.96 -46.24 -25.67
CA GLY A 715 -25.58 -47.48 -26.12
C GLY A 715 -24.56 -48.21 -26.99
N ASP A 716 -24.26 -49.45 -26.64
CA ASP A 716 -23.36 -50.29 -27.42
C ASP A 716 -23.91 -50.43 -28.86
N GLY A 717 -23.19 -49.83 -29.82
CA GLY A 717 -23.24 -50.14 -31.25
C GLY A 717 -24.62 -50.29 -31.89
N GLY A 718 -25.24 -49.18 -32.28
CA GLY A 718 -26.40 -49.15 -33.18
C GLY A 718 -26.70 -47.72 -33.62
N GLU A 719 -27.23 -47.54 -34.83
CA GLU A 719 -27.43 -46.25 -35.50
C GLU A 719 -28.07 -45.15 -34.62
N ILE A 720 -27.57 -43.94 -34.84
CA ILE A 720 -27.89 -42.68 -34.15
C ILE A 720 -29.36 -42.32 -34.41
N ASP A 721 -30.12 -42.12 -33.34
CA ASP A 721 -31.14 -41.05 -33.30
C ASP A 721 -31.57 -40.61 -31.89
N ASP A 722 -31.19 -41.30 -30.80
CA ASP A 722 -31.46 -40.82 -29.43
C ASP A 722 -30.23 -40.96 -28.50
N VAL A 723 -29.39 -39.93 -28.46
CA VAL A 723 -28.32 -39.83 -27.45
C VAL A 723 -28.93 -39.36 -26.14
N VAL A 724 -28.99 -40.24 -25.14
CA VAL A 724 -29.39 -39.88 -23.77
C VAL A 724 -28.16 -39.37 -23.00
N PHE A 725 -28.16 -38.08 -22.65
CA PHE A 725 -27.16 -37.47 -21.77
C PHE A 725 -27.64 -37.54 -20.31
N GLU A 726 -26.80 -38.05 -19.40
CA GLU A 726 -27.06 -37.99 -17.96
C GLU A 726 -26.37 -36.73 -17.38
N GLU A 727 -27.16 -35.79 -16.86
CA GLU A 727 -26.65 -34.58 -16.20
C GLU A 727 -26.20 -34.91 -14.78
N ARG A 728 -24.89 -34.86 -14.51
CA ARG A 728 -24.33 -35.06 -13.17
C ARG A 728 -24.03 -33.72 -12.52
N ARG A 729 -24.63 -33.46 -11.36
CA ARG A 729 -24.34 -32.30 -10.51
C ARG A 729 -23.61 -32.72 -9.24
N ILE A 730 -22.39 -32.20 -9.06
CA ILE A 730 -21.54 -32.51 -7.90
C ILE A 730 -21.30 -31.21 -7.15
N ASN A 731 -21.67 -31.15 -5.86
CA ASN A 731 -21.27 -30.03 -5.02
C ASN A 731 -19.80 -30.17 -4.64
N LEU A 732 -18.95 -29.26 -5.14
CA LEU A 732 -17.52 -29.24 -4.88
C LEU A 732 -17.19 -28.78 -3.45
N GLY A 733 -18.14 -28.19 -2.72
CA GLY A 733 -17.88 -27.59 -1.41
C GLY A 733 -17.05 -26.30 -1.53
N GLY A 734 -16.65 -25.73 -0.39
CA GLY A 734 -16.01 -24.40 -0.37
C GLY A 734 -14.56 -24.36 -0.84
N LYS A 735 -13.84 -25.48 -0.78
CA LYS A 735 -12.41 -25.57 -1.13
C LYS A 735 -12.21 -26.87 -1.90
N ASN A 736 -11.97 -26.78 -3.21
CA ASN A 736 -11.79 -27.96 -4.05
C ASN A 736 -11.08 -27.58 -5.36
N THR A 737 -10.41 -28.56 -5.95
CA THR A 737 -9.82 -28.46 -7.30
C THR A 737 -10.36 -29.59 -8.14
N ALA A 738 -10.85 -29.28 -9.34
CA ALA A 738 -11.34 -30.26 -10.31
C ALA A 738 -10.74 -29.99 -11.68
N LEU A 739 -10.39 -31.04 -12.41
CA LEU A 739 -10.04 -30.96 -13.83
C LEU A 739 -11.33 -31.02 -14.64
N MET A 740 -11.72 -29.89 -15.22
CA MET A 740 -12.93 -29.78 -16.03
C MET A 740 -12.62 -29.99 -17.51
N LYS A 741 -13.49 -30.74 -18.17
CA LYS A 741 -13.42 -31.00 -19.61
C LYS A 741 -14.12 -29.87 -20.39
N SER A 742 -13.84 -29.81 -21.68
CA SER A 742 -14.58 -28.93 -22.59
C SER A 742 -16.09 -29.26 -22.54
N GLY A 743 -16.92 -28.24 -22.38
CA GLY A 743 -18.37 -28.34 -22.21
C GLY A 743 -18.85 -28.50 -20.77
N GLU A 744 -17.97 -28.85 -19.81
CA GLU A 744 -18.35 -28.92 -18.40
C GLU A 744 -18.46 -27.53 -17.78
N ARG A 745 -19.26 -27.42 -16.70
CA ARG A 745 -19.63 -26.15 -16.08
C ARG A 745 -19.35 -26.13 -14.59
N ILE A 746 -18.90 -24.97 -14.08
CA ILE A 746 -18.91 -24.66 -12.66
C ILE A 746 -19.94 -23.57 -12.37
N ILE A 747 -20.93 -23.89 -11.54
CA ILE A 747 -21.98 -22.99 -11.09
C ILE A 747 -21.68 -22.58 -9.65
N ILE A 748 -21.25 -21.34 -9.47
CA ILE A 748 -20.88 -20.75 -8.19
C ILE A 748 -22.07 -19.95 -7.68
N CYS A 749 -22.72 -20.47 -6.65
CA CYS A 749 -23.73 -19.79 -5.87
C CYS A 749 -23.08 -19.18 -4.63
N THR A 750 -22.98 -17.85 -4.56
CA THR A 750 -22.46 -17.17 -3.35
C THR A 750 -23.52 -17.18 -2.23
N PRO A 751 -23.11 -17.01 -0.96
CA PRO A 751 -24.03 -17.03 0.18
C PRO A 751 -24.83 -15.73 0.23
N GLY A 752 -26.03 -15.76 0.82
CA GLY A 752 -26.75 -14.52 1.15
C GLY A 752 -26.27 -13.89 2.47
N GLY A 753 -26.75 -12.70 2.80
CA GLY A 753 -26.60 -12.08 4.11
C GLY A 753 -27.70 -12.52 5.10
N GLY A 754 -27.40 -12.62 6.39
CA GLY A 754 -28.39 -12.96 7.42
C GLY A 754 -29.40 -11.82 7.64
N GLY A 755 -30.64 -12.16 8.03
CA GLY A 755 -31.68 -11.17 8.33
C GLY A 755 -31.48 -10.52 9.70
N TRP A 756 -32.00 -9.31 9.88
CA TRP A 756 -31.96 -8.60 11.16
C TRP A 756 -33.38 -8.30 11.67
N GLY A 757 -33.66 -8.53 12.95
CA GLY A 757 -34.98 -8.30 13.57
C GLY A 757 -36.00 -9.43 13.31
N ARG A 758 -37.05 -9.56 14.14
CA ARG A 758 -38.02 -10.66 13.99
C ARG A 758 -38.79 -10.57 12.68
N VAL A 759 -39.05 -11.73 12.08
CA VAL A 759 -39.81 -11.84 10.84
C VAL A 759 -41.26 -11.41 11.08
N GLY A 760 -41.70 -10.37 10.38
CA GLY A 760 -43.05 -9.83 10.48
C GLY A 760 -43.17 -8.52 11.26
N ASP A 761 -42.11 -8.08 11.95
CA ASP A 761 -42.06 -6.75 12.55
C ASP A 761 -42.14 -5.68 11.43
N GLU A 762 -42.97 -4.65 11.63
CA GLU A 762 -43.03 -3.54 10.67
C GLU A 762 -41.65 -2.88 10.60
N LYS A 763 -41.24 -2.55 9.37
CA LYS A 763 -40.06 -1.71 9.15
C LYS A 763 -40.39 -0.34 9.71
N GLU A 764 -40.04 -0.07 10.96
CA GLU A 764 -40.06 1.30 11.46
C GLU A 764 -39.13 2.10 10.54
N LEU A 765 -39.72 2.96 9.71
CA LEU A 765 -39.01 4.12 9.20
C LEU A 765 -38.46 4.80 10.43
N ARG A 766 -37.13 4.74 10.65
CA ARG A 766 -36.47 5.52 11.69
C ARG A 766 -37.08 6.91 11.63
N ALA A 767 -37.75 7.34 12.70
CA ALA A 767 -38.11 8.73 12.85
C ALA A 767 -36.84 9.52 12.57
N LYS A 768 -36.89 10.41 11.56
CA LYS A 768 -35.73 11.16 11.04
C LYS A 768 -34.97 11.94 12.13
N ASP A 769 -35.53 12.03 13.33
CA ASP A 769 -35.02 12.79 14.47
C ASP A 769 -34.24 11.98 15.52
N LYS A 770 -34.16 10.64 15.41
CA LYS A 770 -33.31 9.86 16.33
C LYS A 770 -31.94 9.60 15.72
N ASP A 771 -30.99 10.43 16.16
CA ASP A 771 -29.55 10.28 15.95
C ASP A 771 -29.12 8.80 16.11
N PRO A 772 -28.56 8.15 15.08
CA PRO A 772 -28.06 6.78 15.14
C PRO A 772 -27.01 6.57 16.24
N LYS A 773 -26.40 7.65 16.74
CA LYS A 773 -25.47 7.64 17.87
C LYS A 773 -26.19 7.57 19.22
N HIS A 774 -27.51 7.55 19.31
CA HIS A 774 -28.19 7.55 20.62
C HIS A 774 -27.83 6.32 21.47
N ALA A 775 -27.65 5.14 20.86
CA ALA A 775 -27.14 3.96 21.56
C ALA A 775 -25.63 4.05 21.89
N TRP A 776 -24.89 4.89 21.16
CA TRP A 776 -23.47 5.21 21.37
C TRP A 776 -23.24 6.35 22.38
N LYS A 777 -24.27 7.17 22.65
CA LYS A 777 -24.26 8.25 23.66
C LYS A 777 -24.32 7.73 25.10
N GLY A 778 -24.54 6.43 25.31
CA GLY A 778 -24.49 5.78 26.62
C GLY A 778 -23.09 5.45 27.14
N GLY A 779 -22.01 5.92 26.48
CA GLY A 779 -20.63 5.57 26.84
C GLY A 779 -19.69 6.77 26.96
N SER A 780 -18.94 6.80 28.06
CA SER A 780 -17.96 7.80 28.53
C SER A 780 -18.46 9.20 28.92
N HIS A 781 -19.55 9.72 28.35
CA HIS A 781 -20.03 11.05 28.74
C HIS A 781 -20.82 11.03 30.07
N ALA A 782 -21.62 9.99 30.32
CA ALA A 782 -22.29 9.78 31.60
C ALA A 782 -21.29 9.52 32.74
N ASN A 783 -20.18 8.79 32.48
CA ASN A 783 -19.10 8.60 33.46
C ASN A 783 -18.30 9.89 33.74
N ARG A 784 -18.35 10.89 32.84
CA ARG A 784 -17.69 12.19 33.05
C ARG A 784 -18.54 13.16 33.85
N GLU A 785 -19.87 13.05 33.78
CA GLU A 785 -20.77 13.88 34.58
C GLU A 785 -20.80 13.43 36.06
N ASP A 786 -20.70 12.13 36.35
CA ASP A 786 -20.56 11.64 37.73
C ASP A 786 -19.22 12.04 38.38
N MET A 787 -18.13 12.18 37.60
CA MET A 787 -16.86 12.70 38.12
C MET A 787 -16.86 14.22 38.31
N ALA A 788 -17.65 14.97 37.52
CA ALA A 788 -17.77 16.42 37.65
C ALA A 788 -18.68 16.86 38.83
N LEU A 789 -19.41 15.91 39.43
CA LEU A 789 -20.17 16.12 40.68
C LEU A 789 -19.36 15.76 41.95
N GLN A 790 -18.10 15.32 41.81
CA GLN A 790 -17.19 15.05 42.93
C GLN A 790 -15.83 15.80 42.86
N ALA A 791 -15.65 16.76 41.94
CA ALA A 791 -14.46 17.63 41.91
C ALA A 791 -14.77 19.04 41.39
#